data_AF-A0ABD5X8V2-F1
#
_entry.id   AF-A0ABD5X8V2-F1
#
_cell.length_a   1.000
_cell.length_b   1.000
_cell.length_c   1.000
_cell.angle_alpha   90.00
_cell.angle_beta   90.00
_cell.angle_gamma   90.00
#
_symmetry.space_group_name_H-M   'P 1'
#
loop_
_entity.id
_entity.type
_entity.pdbx_description
1 polymer ?
#
loop_
_entity_poly.entity_id
_entity_poly.type
_entity_poly.pdbx_seq_one_letter_code
_entity_poly.pdbx_strand_id
1 'polypeptide(L)'
;MRGHNRRGLIILAAALFVVLAGCSGTGGDDVSTPVPAVTQTPETGISPTPTPEPTAKPKANYPNIFDDVIASVDNRTAERFQTLVTAEDGTLTKDGKQFIEQLEAIDEFGTQRRDAVVEWVVDEGLDGVVATSLGTVLASPDSFTEAVFATGVADTSGDGLLDGELAAVGLNISDPDERAVPIVRQSRDGGYNEHEIAFLRQLADLNEFGWTQVTELGLLDDTAGGNVTEADVDALADVAGDGLLNATATRFGANPNRSHKHLATVTARLGTDAFSLLGRDYLTRLVTVLDTEGTAEQVLFLDVLDDVGKTVARTDLDPITDDDSDGLLNAMEAELNLNSTKADPAIGTLVTTLAQDGYNATEQEYVRRATELRKYRNQTYELWSQAKQLGLLDEAVDNGTVTDRLRWQLANNDSDRLLNGIETEFGSNPNATDTSGDGYADHLLWGPMQDLGLTVSPTAVNVFVEVDLAEGVRAPSDTQLRAVQKLFATEPPDSIGPIQVRFRVCHTEQTDVADPEEMIGQTADKRNITGLGFHYLLLSNGLTAGQTLGATLTLPANNTQYADLTSWMVVDGTIWRTGSERSQAGTIAHELGHTLGIDATAYAGVDSRDIPADEYESIMNYNKQPSDLTFSTTAPFNDYEHMANQTFGSQFQNQRALEAMWENGSADENALC
;
A
#
# COMPACT_ATOMS: atom_id res chain seq x y z
N MET A 1 1.24 -2.31 -42.29
CA MET A 1 1.58 -0.87 -42.29
C MET A 1 2.25 -0.58 -40.95
N ARG A 2 3.57 -0.31 -40.99
CA ARG A 2 4.44 0.09 -39.87
C ARG A 2 4.31 1.61 -39.71
N GLY A 3 4.42 2.30 -38.59
CA GLY A 3 4.87 2.03 -37.23
C GLY A 3 5.24 3.40 -36.64
N HIS A 4 4.86 3.71 -35.40
CA HIS A 4 5.35 4.88 -34.67
C HIS A 4 5.76 4.46 -33.27
N ASN A 5 7.07 4.32 -33.10
CA ASN A 5 7.75 4.32 -31.81
C ASN A 5 9.16 4.85 -32.07
N ARG A 6 9.46 6.07 -31.62
CA ARG A 6 10.81 6.51 -31.25
C ARG A 6 10.71 7.60 -30.18
N ARG A 7 10.72 7.17 -28.93
CA ARG A 7 11.39 7.90 -27.84
C ARG A 7 12.86 7.47 -27.83
N GLY A 8 13.73 8.43 -27.52
CA GLY A 8 15.18 8.28 -27.32
C GLY A 8 15.82 9.65 -27.52
N LEU A 9 16.79 10.13 -26.74
CA LEU A 9 17.53 9.59 -25.62
C LEU A 9 18.41 10.76 -25.07
N ILE A 10 18.36 11.01 -23.76
CA ILE A 10 19.49 11.22 -22.81
C ILE A 10 20.63 12.26 -23.10
N ILE A 11 20.76 13.16 -22.11
CA ILE A 11 21.94 13.81 -21.45
C ILE A 11 22.79 14.85 -22.20
N LEU A 12 22.88 16.06 -21.60
CA LEU A 12 24.17 16.67 -21.27
C LEU A 12 24.08 17.53 -19.99
N ALA A 13 24.95 17.24 -19.04
CA ALA A 13 25.23 18.06 -17.86
C ALA A 13 26.12 19.26 -18.20
N ALA A 14 25.91 20.39 -17.52
CA ALA A 14 26.94 21.38 -17.24
C ALA A 14 26.57 22.23 -16.02
N ALA A 15 27.39 22.13 -14.97
CA ALA A 15 27.45 23.08 -13.87
C ALA A 15 28.26 24.32 -14.29
N LEU A 16 27.92 25.51 -13.79
CA LEU A 16 28.75 26.39 -12.92
C LEU A 16 28.25 27.87 -12.94
N PHE A 17 27.92 28.38 -11.74
CA PHE A 17 28.10 29.73 -11.16
C PHE A 17 28.14 31.03 -12.01
N VAL A 18 27.36 32.04 -11.57
CA VAL A 18 27.79 33.31 -10.91
C VAL A 18 26.72 34.42 -11.05
N VAL A 19 26.25 34.90 -9.87
CA VAL A 19 25.84 36.26 -9.46
C VAL A 19 24.78 37.03 -10.27
N LEU A 20 23.71 37.44 -9.58
CA LEU A 20 23.21 38.83 -9.47
C LEU A 20 21.86 38.88 -8.71
N ALA A 21 21.89 39.36 -7.47
CA ALA A 21 20.78 40.03 -6.76
C ALA A 21 21.41 40.66 -5.51
N GLY A 22 21.15 41.89 -5.10
CA GLY A 22 20.18 42.89 -5.52
C GLY A 22 20.13 43.87 -4.34
N CYS A 23 20.53 45.11 -4.57
CA CYS A 23 20.55 46.16 -3.56
C CYS A 23 19.13 46.68 -3.27
N SER A 24 18.76 46.74 -2.00
CA SER A 24 17.71 47.59 -1.42
C SER A 24 17.89 47.54 0.10
N GLY A 25 17.75 48.59 0.89
CA GLY A 25 17.44 49.99 0.67
C GLY A 25 17.44 50.60 2.08
N THR A 26 18.51 51.31 2.43
CA THR A 26 18.66 52.02 3.69
C THR A 26 18.21 53.46 3.49
N GLY A 27 17.17 53.89 4.21
CA GLY A 27 16.72 55.27 4.23
C GLY A 27 15.71 55.49 5.35
N GLY A 28 16.08 56.34 6.31
CA GLY A 28 15.26 56.68 7.47
C GLY A 28 16.09 57.43 8.49
N ASP A 29 16.62 58.59 8.08
CA ASP A 29 17.21 59.59 8.96
C ASP A 29 16.10 60.16 9.85
N ASP A 30 16.30 60.21 11.17
CA ASP A 30 15.69 61.28 11.96
C ASP A 30 16.65 61.81 13.03
N VAL A 31 16.74 63.13 13.02
CA VAL A 31 17.79 63.95 13.61
C VAL A 31 17.43 64.26 15.06
N SER A 32 18.26 63.81 16.00
CA SER A 32 18.21 64.26 17.40
C SER A 32 19.32 65.28 17.65
N THR A 33 18.95 66.56 17.79
CA THR A 33 19.80 67.63 18.31
C THR A 33 19.70 67.72 19.84
N PRO A 34 20.78 68.10 20.56
CA PRO A 34 20.75 68.17 22.03
C PRO A 34 20.89 69.61 22.59
N VAL A 35 20.44 69.76 23.85
CA VAL A 35 20.80 70.79 24.88
C VAL A 35 20.09 72.17 24.72
N PRO A 36 19.58 72.88 25.76
CA PRO A 36 20.26 73.06 27.06
C PRO A 36 19.45 73.07 28.37
N ALA A 37 20.24 72.84 29.43
CA ALA A 37 19.96 73.08 30.83
C ALA A 37 19.48 74.52 31.11
N VAL A 38 18.48 74.64 31.98
CA VAL A 38 18.06 75.92 32.56
C VAL A 38 18.23 75.88 34.08
N THR A 39 18.93 76.90 34.53
CA THR A 39 19.39 77.28 35.86
C THR A 39 18.23 77.58 36.81
N GLN A 40 18.32 77.06 38.05
CA GLN A 40 17.49 77.47 39.17
C GLN A 40 17.89 78.88 39.66
N THR A 41 16.91 79.75 39.89
CA THR A 41 17.04 80.99 40.68
C THR A 41 15.84 81.08 41.63
N PRO A 42 16.01 81.52 42.89
CA PRO A 42 14.99 81.38 43.93
C PRO A 42 14.02 82.57 43.95
N GLU A 43 12.72 82.31 44.00
CA GLU A 43 11.71 83.32 44.32
C GLU A 43 11.24 83.21 45.77
N THR A 44 11.25 84.38 46.37
CA THR A 44 10.93 84.78 47.74
C THR A 44 9.46 84.56 48.12
N GLY A 45 9.27 84.26 49.40
CA GLY A 45 7.98 83.93 49.99
C GLY A 45 6.96 85.06 50.06
N ILE A 46 5.69 84.64 50.13
CA ILE A 46 4.58 85.42 50.65
C ILE A 46 3.74 84.48 51.53
N SER A 47 3.57 84.90 52.77
CA SER A 47 2.81 84.24 53.84
C SER A 47 1.31 84.17 53.49
N PRO A 48 0.62 83.02 53.58
CA PRO A 48 -0.83 82.99 53.57
C PRO A 48 -1.39 83.30 54.96
N THR A 49 -2.36 84.21 54.97
CA THR A 49 -3.25 84.55 56.07
C THR A 49 -4.03 83.31 56.53
N PRO A 50 -4.26 83.09 57.84
CA PRO A 50 -5.03 81.96 58.34
C PRO A 50 -6.49 82.06 57.89
N THR A 51 -6.93 81.09 57.09
CA THR A 51 -8.34 80.84 56.75
C THR A 51 -9.08 80.40 58.02
N PRO A 52 -10.27 80.95 58.30
CA PRO A 52 -11.05 80.59 59.48
C PRO A 52 -11.42 79.11 59.49
N GLU A 53 -11.22 78.50 60.65
CA GLU A 53 -11.57 77.13 61.00
C GLU A 53 -13.04 76.84 60.61
N PRO A 54 -13.31 75.88 59.71
CA PRO A 54 -14.67 75.58 59.29
C PRO A 54 -15.41 74.92 60.46
N THR A 55 -16.53 75.52 60.85
CA THR A 55 -17.52 74.92 61.74
C THR A 55 -17.79 73.47 61.33
N ALA A 56 -17.47 72.54 62.22
CA ALA A 56 -17.62 71.11 62.02
C ALA A 56 -19.02 70.78 61.48
N LYS A 57 -19.09 70.36 60.21
CA LYS A 57 -20.29 69.74 59.63
C LYS A 57 -20.67 68.53 60.50
N PRO A 58 -21.96 68.22 60.68
CA PRO A 58 -22.40 67.04 61.43
C PRO A 58 -21.70 65.80 60.87
N LYS A 59 -21.07 64.99 61.73
CA LYS A 59 -20.38 63.75 61.32
C LYS A 59 -21.43 62.83 60.69
N ALA A 60 -21.41 62.68 59.37
CA ALA A 60 -22.27 61.75 58.68
C ALA A 60 -21.94 60.32 59.18
N ASN A 61 -22.97 59.51 59.38
CA ASN A 61 -22.83 58.15 59.89
C ASN A 61 -22.47 57.22 58.72
N TYR A 62 -21.17 57.12 58.41
CA TYR A 62 -20.66 56.22 57.38
C TYR A 62 -20.55 54.77 57.91
N PRO A 63 -20.58 53.76 57.03
CA PRO A 63 -20.20 52.39 57.39
C PRO A 63 -18.77 52.34 57.95
N ASN A 64 -18.48 51.38 58.85
CA ASN A 64 -17.16 51.29 59.53
C ASN A 64 -16.01 51.19 58.53
N ILE A 65 -16.21 50.49 57.40
CA ILE A 65 -15.18 50.33 56.37
C ILE A 65 -14.69 51.66 55.79
N PHE A 66 -15.55 52.68 55.76
CA PHE A 66 -15.18 54.01 55.29
C PHE A 66 -14.11 54.61 56.20
N ASP A 67 -14.34 54.55 57.52
CA ASP A 67 -13.39 55.05 58.52
C ASP A 67 -12.11 54.18 58.52
N ASP A 68 -12.23 52.86 58.30
CA ASP A 68 -11.09 51.94 58.24
C ASP A 68 -10.18 52.21 57.03
N VAL A 69 -10.76 52.46 55.85
CA VAL A 69 -10.02 52.85 54.63
C VAL A 69 -9.31 54.19 54.84
N ILE A 70 -10.02 55.20 55.36
CA ILE A 70 -9.44 56.53 55.62
C ILE A 70 -8.26 56.43 56.60
N ALA A 71 -8.29 55.47 57.53
CA ALA A 71 -7.22 55.24 58.49
C ALA A 71 -6.05 54.42 57.95
N SER A 72 -6.24 53.59 56.92
CA SER A 72 -5.23 52.66 56.41
C SER A 72 -4.40 53.22 55.25
N VAL A 73 -4.99 54.09 54.41
CA VAL A 73 -4.28 54.73 53.29
C VAL A 73 -3.60 56.04 53.71
N ASP A 74 -2.73 56.59 52.87
CA ASP A 74 -2.09 57.87 53.15
C ASP A 74 -3.10 59.05 53.08
N ASN A 75 -2.81 60.15 53.77
CA ASN A 75 -3.71 61.31 53.86
C ASN A 75 -4.18 61.85 52.50
N ARG A 76 -3.33 61.81 51.47
CA ARG A 76 -3.70 62.32 50.14
C ARG A 76 -4.71 61.40 49.47
N THR A 77 -4.49 60.09 49.56
CA THR A 77 -5.42 59.08 49.06
C THR A 77 -6.74 59.13 49.81
N ALA A 78 -6.70 59.26 51.14
CA ALA A 78 -7.89 59.39 51.98
C ALA A 78 -8.75 60.61 51.62
N GLU A 79 -8.14 61.79 51.43
CA GLU A 79 -8.85 63.02 51.04
C GLU A 79 -9.50 62.88 49.65
N ARG A 80 -8.80 62.29 48.67
CA ARG A 80 -9.34 62.06 47.33
C ARG A 80 -10.44 61.00 47.35
N PHE A 81 -10.26 59.92 48.09
CA PHE A 81 -11.25 58.86 48.27
C PHE A 81 -12.54 59.44 48.86
N GLN A 82 -12.43 60.21 49.94
CA GLN A 82 -13.57 60.89 50.54
C GLN A 82 -14.27 61.81 49.52
N THR A 83 -13.51 62.58 48.74
CA THR A 83 -14.07 63.46 47.70
C THR A 83 -14.77 62.68 46.58
N LEU A 84 -14.29 61.49 46.23
CA LEU A 84 -14.89 60.64 45.19
C LEU A 84 -16.20 59.98 45.64
N VAL A 85 -16.25 59.48 46.88
CA VAL A 85 -17.41 58.71 47.35
C VAL A 85 -18.46 59.56 48.06
N THR A 86 -18.19 60.84 48.35
CA THR A 86 -19.15 61.76 49.00
C THR A 86 -19.56 62.94 48.11
N ALA A 87 -20.81 63.35 48.21
CA ALA A 87 -21.32 64.58 47.61
C ALA A 87 -20.90 65.82 48.43
N GLU A 88 -21.12 67.03 47.90
CA GLU A 88 -20.75 68.29 48.57
C GLU A 88 -21.36 68.47 49.97
N ASP A 89 -22.52 67.85 50.22
CA ASP A 89 -23.21 67.86 51.51
C ASP A 89 -22.65 66.84 52.52
N GLY A 90 -21.67 66.02 52.10
CA GLY A 90 -21.03 64.99 52.89
C GLY A 90 -21.77 63.65 52.89
N THR A 91 -22.88 63.50 52.17
CA THR A 91 -23.54 62.19 52.02
C THR A 91 -22.81 61.33 50.98
N LEU A 92 -22.90 59.99 51.08
CA LEU A 92 -22.32 59.12 50.05
C LEU A 92 -23.04 59.34 48.71
N THR A 93 -22.28 59.46 47.62
CA THR A 93 -22.84 59.40 46.27
C THR A 93 -23.42 58.02 46.02
N LYS A 94 -24.25 57.85 44.97
CA LYS A 94 -24.81 56.54 44.63
C LYS A 94 -23.70 55.52 44.36
N ASP A 95 -22.73 55.90 43.53
CA ASP A 95 -21.60 55.06 43.16
C ASP A 95 -20.63 54.89 44.34
N GLY A 96 -20.44 55.94 45.14
CA GLY A 96 -19.68 55.88 46.38
C GLY A 96 -20.28 54.90 47.40
N LYS A 97 -21.60 54.85 47.53
CA LYS A 97 -22.27 53.87 48.40
C LYS A 97 -22.06 52.44 47.90
N GLN A 98 -22.23 52.19 46.60
CA GLN A 98 -22.00 50.87 45.99
C GLN A 98 -20.53 50.44 46.15
N PHE A 99 -19.59 51.36 45.93
CA PHE A 99 -18.17 51.08 46.08
C PHE A 99 -17.80 50.79 47.53
N ILE A 100 -18.39 51.49 48.50
CA ILE A 100 -18.20 51.20 49.93
C ILE A 100 -18.71 49.80 50.29
N GLU A 101 -19.87 49.38 49.78
CA GLU A 101 -20.39 48.02 49.96
C GLU A 101 -19.44 46.97 49.34
N GLN A 102 -18.83 47.28 48.20
CA GLN A 102 -17.81 46.43 47.56
C GLN A 102 -16.50 46.36 48.36
N LEU A 103 -16.07 47.46 48.98
CA LEU A 103 -14.88 47.49 49.82
C LEU A 103 -15.05 46.65 51.09
N GLU A 104 -16.27 46.52 51.63
CA GLU A 104 -16.54 45.58 52.73
C GLU A 104 -16.27 44.14 52.28
N ALA A 105 -16.73 43.76 51.08
CA ALA A 105 -16.46 42.43 50.52
C ALA A 105 -14.97 42.23 50.20
N ILE A 106 -14.27 43.26 49.71
CA ILE A 106 -12.82 43.19 49.42
C ILE A 106 -12.00 43.04 50.71
N ASP A 107 -12.42 43.66 51.81
CA ASP A 107 -11.71 43.59 53.09
C ASP A 107 -11.63 42.15 53.64
N GLU A 108 -12.58 41.28 53.29
CA GLU A 108 -12.53 39.85 53.58
C GLU A 108 -11.31 39.16 52.95
N PHE A 109 -10.80 39.70 51.83
CA PHE A 109 -9.58 39.23 51.15
C PHE A 109 -8.30 39.91 51.66
N GLY A 110 -8.40 40.85 52.61
CA GLY A 110 -7.28 41.49 53.32
C GLY A 110 -7.16 42.99 53.06
N THR A 111 -6.80 43.74 54.12
CA THR A 111 -6.68 45.20 54.11
C THR A 111 -5.77 45.74 53.02
N GLN A 112 -4.65 45.07 52.73
CA GLN A 112 -3.73 45.48 51.67
C GLN A 112 -4.38 45.51 50.27
N ARG A 113 -5.26 44.54 49.97
CA ARG A 113 -5.98 44.48 48.68
C ARG A 113 -7.04 45.57 48.60
N ARG A 114 -7.80 45.76 49.69
CA ARG A 114 -8.76 46.87 49.82
C ARG A 114 -8.09 48.22 49.58
N ASP A 115 -6.97 48.46 50.24
CA ASP A 115 -6.23 49.72 50.16
C ASP A 115 -5.69 49.94 48.73
N ALA A 116 -5.19 48.90 48.05
CA ALA A 116 -4.75 48.97 46.65
C ALA A 116 -5.90 49.30 45.68
N VAL A 117 -7.09 48.72 45.89
CA VAL A 117 -8.29 49.05 45.09
C VAL A 117 -8.69 50.51 45.31
N VAL A 118 -8.62 51.00 46.56
CA VAL A 118 -8.90 52.41 46.89
C VAL A 118 -7.90 53.34 46.21
N GLU A 119 -6.60 53.04 46.30
CA GLU A 119 -5.54 53.81 45.64
C GLU A 119 -5.79 53.91 44.13
N TRP A 120 -6.12 52.78 43.48
CA TRP A 120 -6.41 52.74 42.05
C TRP A 120 -7.67 53.54 41.68
N VAL A 121 -8.79 53.34 42.39
CA VAL A 121 -10.02 54.12 42.14
C VAL A 121 -9.81 55.61 42.39
N VAL A 122 -8.93 55.96 43.34
CA VAL A 122 -8.56 57.35 43.58
C VAL A 122 -7.82 57.96 42.39
N ASP A 123 -6.94 57.19 41.75
CA ASP A 123 -6.13 57.64 40.63
C ASP A 123 -6.90 57.70 39.32
N GLU A 124 -7.67 56.66 38.98
CA GLU A 124 -8.47 56.60 37.74
C GLU A 124 -9.82 57.31 37.85
N GLY A 125 -10.35 57.46 39.06
CA GLY A 125 -11.67 57.98 39.34
C GLY A 125 -12.71 56.87 39.53
N LEU A 126 -13.75 57.18 40.32
CA LEU A 126 -14.89 56.30 40.51
C LEU A 126 -15.99 56.68 39.52
N ASP A 127 -16.15 55.88 38.47
CA ASP A 127 -17.30 55.95 37.58
C ASP A 127 -18.15 54.67 37.67
N GLY A 128 -19.30 54.69 37.00
CA GLY A 128 -20.22 53.55 37.00
C GLY A 128 -19.64 52.28 36.37
N VAL A 129 -18.63 52.40 35.48
CA VAL A 129 -18.00 51.25 34.81
C VAL A 129 -17.04 50.55 35.77
N VAL A 130 -16.23 51.33 36.49
CA VAL A 130 -15.30 50.83 37.52
C VAL A 130 -16.07 50.11 38.64
N ALA A 131 -17.12 50.74 39.18
CA ALA A 131 -17.95 50.12 40.22
C ALA A 131 -18.64 48.84 39.71
N THR A 132 -19.09 48.80 38.45
CA THR A 132 -19.73 47.60 37.88
C THR A 132 -18.72 46.46 37.67
N SER A 133 -17.52 46.78 37.19
CA SER A 133 -16.46 45.78 36.95
C SER A 133 -16.03 45.12 38.26
N LEU A 134 -15.75 45.93 39.30
CA LEU A 134 -15.44 45.41 40.63
C LEU A 134 -16.57 44.58 41.23
N GLY A 135 -17.83 45.01 41.05
CA GLY A 135 -19.00 44.25 41.49
C GLY A 135 -19.10 42.89 40.83
N THR A 136 -18.73 42.79 39.56
CA THR A 136 -18.73 41.53 38.81
C THR A 136 -17.64 40.59 39.30
N VAL A 137 -16.41 41.09 39.45
CA VAL A 137 -15.29 40.31 40.00
C VAL A 137 -15.65 39.78 41.40
N LEU A 138 -16.21 40.62 42.26
CA LEU A 138 -16.62 40.22 43.61
C LEU A 138 -17.77 39.20 43.65
N ALA A 139 -18.60 39.16 42.61
CA ALA A 139 -19.66 38.16 42.47
C ALA A 139 -19.15 36.83 41.89
N SER A 140 -17.89 36.76 41.47
CA SER A 140 -17.25 35.59 40.86
C SER A 140 -16.70 34.62 41.93
N PRO A 141 -16.34 33.37 41.57
CA PRO A 141 -15.74 32.42 42.50
C PRO A 141 -14.51 33.00 43.23
N ASP A 142 -14.39 32.74 44.53
CA ASP A 142 -13.33 33.29 45.39
C ASP A 142 -11.92 33.12 44.80
N SER A 143 -11.62 31.97 44.19
CA SER A 143 -10.33 31.71 43.56
C SER A 143 -10.02 32.62 42.38
N PHE A 144 -11.05 33.05 41.64
CA PHE A 144 -10.91 34.01 40.56
C PHE A 144 -10.69 35.41 41.12
N THR A 145 -11.55 35.83 42.06
CA THR A 145 -11.46 37.10 42.78
C THR A 145 -10.07 37.31 43.40
N GLU A 146 -9.54 36.29 44.07
CA GLU A 146 -8.18 36.31 44.62
C GLU A 146 -7.09 36.48 43.55
N ALA A 147 -7.23 35.80 42.41
CA ALA A 147 -6.29 35.90 41.29
C ALA A 147 -6.31 37.29 40.64
N VAL A 148 -7.50 37.89 40.49
CA VAL A 148 -7.65 39.26 39.99
C VAL A 148 -6.93 40.24 40.91
N PHE A 149 -7.24 40.22 42.21
CA PHE A 149 -6.63 41.15 43.16
C PHE A 149 -5.15 40.90 43.42
N ALA A 150 -4.64 39.68 43.20
CA ALA A 150 -3.21 39.39 43.32
C ALA A 150 -2.38 40.08 42.22
N THR A 151 -2.96 40.26 41.04
CA THR A 151 -2.31 40.93 39.90
C THR A 151 -2.52 42.44 39.95
N GLY A 152 -3.72 42.87 40.32
CA GLY A 152 -4.10 44.27 40.40
C GLY A 152 -5.38 44.57 39.62
N VAL A 153 -5.97 45.73 39.89
CA VAL A 153 -7.23 46.19 39.28
C VAL A 153 -7.02 47.32 38.27
N ALA A 154 -5.79 47.57 37.86
CA ALA A 154 -5.53 48.56 36.81
C ALA A 154 -6.04 48.06 35.46
N ASP A 155 -6.46 48.95 34.57
CA ASP A 155 -6.69 48.66 33.14
C ASP A 155 -5.56 49.35 32.36
N THR A 156 -4.39 48.70 32.29
CA THR A 156 -3.23 49.32 31.65
C THR A 156 -3.29 49.20 30.13
N SER A 157 -4.03 48.23 29.60
CA SER A 157 -4.31 48.03 28.18
C SER A 157 -5.28 49.07 27.60
N GLY A 158 -6.08 49.73 28.44
CA GLY A 158 -7.18 50.59 28.00
C GLY A 158 -8.27 49.80 27.27
N ASP A 159 -8.34 48.51 27.52
CA ASP A 159 -9.28 47.59 26.91
C ASP A 159 -10.51 47.41 27.81
N GLY A 160 -10.67 48.23 28.85
CA GLY A 160 -11.84 48.22 29.71
C GLY A 160 -12.00 46.91 30.48
N LEU A 161 -10.96 46.07 30.58
CA LEU A 161 -10.85 44.92 31.47
C LEU A 161 -9.77 45.21 32.52
N LEU A 162 -9.92 44.65 33.72
CA LEU A 162 -8.85 44.78 34.71
C LEU A 162 -7.69 43.85 34.31
N ASP A 163 -6.45 44.32 34.45
CA ASP A 163 -5.21 43.54 34.27
C ASP A 163 -5.29 42.21 35.03
N GLY A 164 -5.86 42.24 36.25
CA GLY A 164 -6.10 41.05 37.03
C GLY A 164 -7.17 40.12 36.46
N GLU A 165 -8.22 40.63 35.81
CA GLU A 165 -9.19 39.79 35.09
C GLU A 165 -8.50 39.06 33.95
N LEU A 166 -7.74 39.78 33.10
CA LEU A 166 -6.96 39.21 32.01
C LEU A 166 -5.98 38.13 32.51
N ALA A 167 -5.21 38.43 33.54
CA ALA A 167 -4.26 37.49 34.12
C ALA A 167 -4.95 36.27 34.75
N ALA A 168 -6.10 36.46 35.42
CA ALA A 168 -6.85 35.37 36.06
C ALA A 168 -7.44 34.40 35.03
N VAL A 169 -7.75 34.85 33.82
CA VAL A 169 -8.13 34.01 32.68
C VAL A 169 -6.93 33.59 31.80
N GLY A 170 -5.69 33.87 32.21
CA GLY A 170 -4.49 33.40 31.51
C GLY A 170 -4.04 34.25 30.32
N LEU A 171 -4.66 35.40 30.07
CA LEU A 171 -4.24 36.32 29.01
C LEU A 171 -3.01 37.13 29.42
N ASN A 172 -2.18 37.48 28.43
CA ASN A 172 -1.03 38.36 28.62
C ASN A 172 -1.49 39.81 28.80
N ILE A 173 -1.27 40.38 29.99
CA ILE A 173 -1.68 41.76 30.34
C ILE A 173 -1.07 42.80 29.38
N SER A 174 0.19 42.61 28.96
CA SER A 174 0.90 43.60 28.14
C SER A 174 0.56 43.53 26.65
N ASP A 175 -0.05 42.44 26.21
CA ASP A 175 -0.40 42.17 24.81
C ASP A 175 -1.53 41.14 24.77
N PRO A 176 -2.74 41.50 25.25
CA PRO A 176 -3.84 40.55 25.33
C PRO A 176 -4.29 40.17 23.92
N ASP A 177 -4.62 38.89 23.71
CA ASP A 177 -5.12 38.44 22.40
C ASP A 177 -6.42 39.20 22.07
N GLU A 178 -6.38 40.06 21.05
CA GLU A 178 -7.50 40.90 20.64
C GLU A 178 -8.77 40.10 20.30
N ARG A 179 -8.62 38.80 20.01
CA ARG A 179 -9.75 37.88 19.77
C ARG A 179 -10.44 37.43 21.06
N ALA A 180 -9.68 37.30 22.15
CA ALA A 180 -10.20 36.85 23.45
C ALA A 180 -10.85 37.99 24.25
N VAL A 181 -10.32 39.21 24.14
CA VAL A 181 -10.79 40.38 24.91
C VAL A 181 -12.30 40.64 24.78
N PRO A 182 -12.92 40.63 23.58
CA PRO A 182 -14.37 40.82 23.46
C PRO A 182 -15.18 39.74 24.20
N ILE A 183 -14.68 38.51 24.23
CA ILE A 183 -15.34 37.37 24.88
C ILE A 183 -15.25 37.52 26.40
N VAL A 184 -14.08 37.89 26.93
CA VAL A 184 -13.90 38.16 28.37
C VAL A 184 -14.81 39.29 28.85
N ARG A 185 -14.92 40.38 28.07
CA ARG A 185 -15.86 41.47 28.38
C ARG A 185 -17.31 41.00 28.38
N GLN A 186 -17.68 40.16 27.42
CA GLN A 186 -19.03 39.64 27.31
C GLN A 186 -19.38 38.70 28.46
N SER A 187 -18.46 37.82 28.87
CA SER A 187 -18.62 36.99 30.08
C SER A 187 -18.74 37.86 31.34
N ARG A 188 -18.00 38.97 31.42
CA ARG A 188 -18.13 39.91 32.54
C ARG A 188 -19.55 40.46 32.67
N ASP A 189 -20.20 40.83 31.56
CA ASP A 189 -21.57 41.35 31.61
C ASP A 189 -22.59 40.32 32.17
N GLY A 190 -22.28 39.02 32.06
CA GLY A 190 -23.06 37.91 32.65
C GLY A 190 -22.65 37.53 34.08
N GLY A 191 -21.47 37.96 34.53
CA GLY A 191 -20.79 37.45 35.73
C GLY A 191 -19.97 36.20 35.43
N TYR A 192 -18.86 35.98 36.13
CA TYR A 192 -18.03 34.78 35.93
C TYR A 192 -18.47 33.64 36.84
N ASN A 193 -18.70 32.46 36.25
CA ASN A 193 -18.81 31.19 36.96
C ASN A 193 -17.60 30.28 36.69
N GLU A 194 -17.50 29.14 37.38
CA GLU A 194 -16.34 28.23 37.26
C GLU A 194 -16.12 27.72 35.83
N HIS A 195 -17.19 27.42 35.08
CA HIS A 195 -17.07 26.95 33.70
C HIS A 195 -16.63 28.07 32.76
N GLU A 196 -17.14 29.29 32.93
CA GLU A 196 -16.72 30.45 32.14
C GLU A 196 -15.23 30.74 32.33
N ILE A 197 -14.76 30.70 33.57
CA ILE A 197 -13.33 30.90 33.88
C ILE A 197 -12.49 29.80 33.23
N ALA A 198 -12.93 28.53 33.31
CA ALA A 198 -12.23 27.42 32.68
C ALA A 198 -12.19 27.56 31.14
N PHE A 199 -13.30 27.95 30.52
CA PHE A 199 -13.41 28.18 29.08
C PHE A 199 -12.51 29.33 28.62
N LEU A 200 -12.53 30.47 29.31
CA LEU A 200 -11.69 31.62 28.98
C LEU A 200 -10.20 31.30 29.12
N ARG A 201 -9.81 30.50 30.12
CA ARG A 201 -8.44 30.00 30.26
C ARG A 201 -8.01 29.13 29.09
N GLN A 202 -8.86 28.22 28.65
CA GLN A 202 -8.55 27.40 27.50
C GLN A 202 -8.44 28.24 26.22
N LEU A 203 -9.32 29.23 26.02
CA LEU A 203 -9.22 30.18 24.91
C LEU A 203 -7.89 30.95 24.91
N ALA A 204 -7.43 31.40 26.07
CA ALA A 204 -6.19 32.14 26.22
C ALA A 204 -4.96 31.31 25.80
N ASP A 205 -5.02 29.99 26.00
CA ASP A 205 -3.94 29.06 25.65
C ASP A 205 -3.94 28.63 24.16
N LEU A 206 -4.96 29.02 23.38
CA LEU A 206 -5.05 28.63 21.97
C LEU A 206 -4.03 29.35 21.08
N ASN A 207 -3.34 28.57 20.25
CA ASN A 207 -2.54 29.09 19.14
C ASN A 207 -3.43 29.47 17.93
N GLU A 208 -2.82 29.99 16.86
CA GLU A 208 -3.54 30.40 15.64
C GLU A 208 -4.41 29.27 15.03
N PHE A 209 -3.93 28.03 15.08
CA PHE A 209 -4.68 26.87 14.61
C PHE A 209 -5.87 26.55 15.51
N GLY A 210 -5.71 26.59 16.84
CA GLY A 210 -6.80 26.45 17.80
C GLY A 210 -7.90 27.51 17.59
N TRP A 211 -7.53 28.78 17.45
CA TRP A 211 -8.47 29.87 17.18
C TRP A 211 -9.26 29.68 15.89
N THR A 212 -8.64 29.14 14.84
CA THR A 212 -9.31 28.80 13.58
C THR A 212 -10.41 27.76 13.83
N GLN A 213 -10.11 26.70 14.59
CA GLN A 213 -11.06 25.65 14.92
C GLN A 213 -12.27 26.18 15.70
N VAL A 214 -12.03 26.97 16.75
CA VAL A 214 -13.11 27.55 17.58
C VAL A 214 -14.03 28.44 16.75
N THR A 215 -13.45 29.27 15.89
CA THR A 215 -14.18 30.21 15.03
C THR A 215 -15.05 29.48 14.03
N GLU A 216 -14.48 28.51 13.30
CA GLU A 216 -15.18 27.79 12.23
C GLU A 216 -16.23 26.80 12.76
N LEU A 217 -16.07 26.33 14.00
CA LEU A 217 -17.08 25.52 14.70
C LEU A 217 -18.20 26.34 15.35
N GLY A 218 -18.06 27.68 15.40
CA GLY A 218 -19.05 28.55 16.05
C GLY A 218 -19.10 28.41 17.57
N LEU A 219 -18.04 27.90 18.21
CA LEU A 219 -18.02 27.67 19.66
C LEU A 219 -18.09 28.98 20.47
N LEU A 220 -17.78 30.11 19.84
CA LEU A 220 -17.90 31.44 20.44
C LEU A 220 -19.33 31.98 20.39
N ASP A 221 -20.11 31.62 19.38
CA ASP A 221 -21.46 32.16 19.17
C ASP A 221 -22.44 31.59 20.21
N ASP A 222 -22.26 30.31 20.57
CA ASP A 222 -23.09 29.62 21.56
C ASP A 222 -22.76 30.05 23.01
N THR A 223 -21.53 30.50 23.25
CA THR A 223 -21.04 30.89 24.58
C THR A 223 -21.14 32.39 24.87
N ALA A 224 -21.37 33.21 23.84
CA ALA A 224 -21.60 34.65 23.92
C ALA A 224 -22.73 35.07 24.90
N GLY A 225 -23.63 34.17 25.30
CA GLY A 225 -24.73 34.48 26.22
C GLY A 225 -24.41 34.37 27.72
N GLY A 226 -23.17 34.07 28.12
CA GLY A 226 -22.81 33.87 29.54
C GLY A 226 -23.36 32.55 30.14
N ASN A 227 -23.60 31.55 29.29
CA ASN A 227 -24.06 30.22 29.72
C ASN A 227 -23.06 29.15 29.26
N VAL A 228 -21.79 29.31 29.64
CA VAL A 228 -20.78 28.28 29.39
C VAL A 228 -21.10 27.08 30.27
N THR A 229 -21.19 25.91 29.64
CA THR A 229 -21.43 24.61 30.27
C THR A 229 -20.14 23.80 30.33
N GLU A 230 -20.13 22.72 31.11
CA GLU A 230 -19.04 21.74 31.11
C GLU A 230 -18.75 21.18 29.70
N ALA A 231 -19.78 21.02 28.87
CA ALA A 231 -19.62 20.56 27.49
C ALA A 231 -18.88 21.57 26.60
N ASP A 232 -19.01 22.87 26.85
CA ASP A 232 -18.29 23.92 26.10
C ASP A 232 -16.81 23.96 26.49
N VAL A 233 -16.51 23.75 27.77
CA VAL A 233 -15.14 23.58 28.28
C VAL A 233 -14.52 22.31 27.71
N ASP A 234 -15.25 21.20 27.70
CA ASP A 234 -14.77 19.95 27.12
C ASP A 234 -14.56 20.06 25.61
N ALA A 235 -15.39 20.84 24.90
CA ALA A 235 -15.29 21.09 23.47
C ALA A 235 -13.99 21.81 23.07
N LEU A 236 -13.49 22.70 23.93
CA LEU A 236 -12.25 23.47 23.74
C LEU A 236 -10.97 22.71 24.14
N ALA A 237 -11.08 21.62 24.90
CA ALA A 237 -9.90 20.90 25.34
C ALA A 237 -9.23 20.15 24.17
N ASP A 238 -7.89 20.07 24.17
CA ASP A 238 -7.10 19.14 23.35
C ASP A 238 -6.60 18.02 24.27
N VAL A 239 -7.49 17.05 24.55
CA VAL A 239 -7.18 15.95 25.49
C VAL A 239 -6.11 15.02 24.92
N ALA A 240 -6.04 14.90 23.59
CA ALA A 240 -5.08 14.06 22.90
C ALA A 240 -3.67 14.65 22.82
N GLY A 241 -3.55 15.98 22.95
CA GLY A 241 -2.30 16.72 22.82
C GLY A 241 -1.73 16.75 21.40
N ASP A 242 -2.60 16.67 20.39
CA ASP A 242 -2.21 16.64 18.97
C ASP A 242 -2.51 17.95 18.21
N GLY A 243 -3.12 18.92 18.89
CA GLY A 243 -3.53 20.22 18.38
C GLY A 243 -4.98 20.29 17.89
N LEU A 244 -5.72 19.18 17.83
CA LEU A 244 -7.16 19.18 17.52
C LEU A 244 -7.97 19.34 18.80
N LEU A 245 -8.88 20.30 18.78
CA LEU A 245 -9.85 20.45 19.86
C LEU A 245 -10.81 19.25 19.85
N ASN A 246 -11.30 18.85 21.02
CA ASN A 246 -12.24 17.74 21.17
C ASN A 246 -13.48 17.91 20.29
N ALA A 247 -13.99 19.14 20.16
CA ALA A 247 -15.10 19.45 19.28
C ALA A 247 -14.76 19.21 17.80
N THR A 248 -13.55 19.55 17.37
CA THR A 248 -13.06 19.31 16.01
C THR A 248 -12.91 17.82 15.74
N ALA A 249 -12.26 17.08 16.64
CA ALA A 249 -12.13 15.63 16.52
C ALA A 249 -13.51 14.96 16.43
N THR A 250 -14.42 15.32 17.35
CA THR A 250 -15.81 14.82 17.36
C THR A 250 -16.55 15.18 16.07
N ARG A 251 -16.35 16.40 15.54
CA ARG A 251 -16.99 16.87 14.30
C ARG A 251 -16.58 16.05 13.08
N PHE A 252 -15.34 15.56 13.04
CA PHE A 252 -14.84 14.67 11.99
C PHE A 252 -15.08 13.19 12.27
N GLY A 253 -15.73 12.85 13.40
CA GLY A 253 -16.00 11.47 13.81
C GLY A 253 -14.83 10.77 14.50
N ALA A 254 -13.75 11.48 14.81
CA ALA A 254 -12.58 10.96 15.51
C ALA A 254 -12.83 10.89 17.03
N ASN A 255 -12.20 9.93 17.71
CA ASN A 255 -12.23 9.86 19.17
C ASN A 255 -11.31 10.94 19.77
N PRO A 256 -11.82 11.94 20.53
CA PRO A 256 -11.01 13.03 21.08
C PRO A 256 -9.97 12.59 22.12
N ASN A 257 -10.06 11.36 22.65
CA ASN A 257 -9.12 10.83 23.64
C ASN A 257 -7.94 10.06 23.01
N ARG A 258 -7.87 9.98 21.69
CA ARG A 258 -6.78 9.32 20.94
C ARG A 258 -6.04 10.40 20.14
N SER A 259 -4.71 10.31 20.08
CA SER A 259 -3.92 11.20 19.21
C SER A 259 -4.13 10.84 17.74
N HIS A 260 -4.47 11.85 16.94
CA HIS A 260 -4.68 11.85 15.49
C HIS A 260 -3.70 12.81 14.80
N LYS A 261 -2.41 12.73 15.13
CA LYS A 261 -1.37 13.65 14.64
C LYS A 261 -1.39 13.91 13.12
N HIS A 262 -1.69 12.91 12.30
CA HIS A 262 -1.81 13.08 10.85
C HIS A 262 -3.05 13.88 10.46
N LEU A 263 -4.21 13.58 11.06
CA LEU A 263 -5.42 14.38 10.90
C LEU A 263 -5.16 15.83 11.30
N ALA A 264 -4.57 16.06 12.48
CA ALA A 264 -4.24 17.39 12.98
C ALA A 264 -3.33 18.17 12.01
N THR A 265 -2.31 17.49 11.45
CA THR A 265 -1.39 18.09 10.47
C THR A 265 -2.12 18.50 9.19
N VAL A 266 -3.01 17.64 8.67
CA VAL A 266 -3.77 17.95 7.45
C VAL A 266 -4.81 19.04 7.71
N THR A 267 -5.53 19.00 8.83
CA THR A 267 -6.46 20.06 9.25
C THR A 267 -5.74 21.40 9.38
N ALA A 268 -4.57 21.44 10.01
CA ALA A 268 -3.77 22.67 10.13
C ALA A 268 -3.27 23.20 8.79
N ARG A 269 -2.89 22.31 7.86
CA ARG A 269 -2.47 22.67 6.50
C ARG A 269 -3.61 23.28 5.69
N LEU A 270 -4.82 22.72 5.81
CA LEU A 270 -6.03 23.21 5.16
C LEU A 270 -6.54 24.53 5.76
N GLY A 271 -6.29 24.78 7.05
CA GLY A 271 -6.74 25.98 7.73
C GLY A 271 -8.26 26.08 7.73
N THR A 272 -8.81 27.22 7.28
CA THR A 272 -10.27 27.41 7.20
C THR A 272 -10.94 26.48 6.18
N ASP A 273 -10.23 26.02 5.14
CA ASP A 273 -10.82 25.15 4.13
C ASP A 273 -11.16 23.76 4.69
N ALA A 274 -10.53 23.34 5.78
CA ALA A 274 -10.88 22.14 6.55
C ALA A 274 -12.36 22.13 6.98
N PHE A 275 -12.94 23.30 7.17
CA PHE A 275 -14.32 23.49 7.65
C PHE A 275 -15.32 23.76 6.52
N SER A 276 -14.84 23.85 5.28
CA SER A 276 -15.70 23.86 4.09
C SER A 276 -16.48 22.55 3.96
N LEU A 277 -17.52 22.51 3.13
CA LEU A 277 -18.26 21.26 2.89
C LEU A 277 -17.35 20.13 2.37
N LEU A 278 -16.40 20.45 1.48
CA LEU A 278 -15.48 19.47 0.92
C LEU A 278 -14.36 19.10 1.90
N GLY A 279 -13.80 20.07 2.62
CA GLY A 279 -12.79 19.81 3.65
C GLY A 279 -13.32 18.90 4.75
N ARG A 280 -14.57 19.09 5.19
CA ARG A 280 -15.22 18.21 6.16
C ARG A 280 -15.45 16.80 5.63
N ASP A 281 -15.91 16.65 4.38
CA ASP A 281 -16.08 15.33 3.74
C ASP A 281 -14.74 14.61 3.65
N TYR A 282 -13.68 15.32 3.22
CA TYR A 282 -12.32 14.79 3.15
C TYR A 282 -11.80 14.33 4.52
N LEU A 283 -11.86 15.19 5.54
CA LEU A 283 -11.34 14.87 6.87
C LEU A 283 -12.13 13.75 7.56
N THR A 284 -13.46 13.68 7.36
CA THR A 284 -14.28 12.58 7.89
C THR A 284 -13.92 11.22 7.25
N ARG A 285 -13.67 11.21 5.94
CA ARG A 285 -13.17 10.00 5.24
C ARG A 285 -11.77 9.64 5.74
N LEU A 286 -10.90 10.64 5.88
CA LEU A 286 -9.55 10.43 6.37
C LEU A 286 -9.54 9.82 7.77
N VAL A 287 -10.43 10.24 8.68
CA VAL A 287 -10.58 9.59 10.00
C VAL A 287 -10.92 8.10 9.85
N THR A 288 -11.89 7.77 9.00
CA THR A 288 -12.31 6.37 8.78
C THR A 288 -11.15 5.52 8.25
N VAL A 289 -10.34 6.08 7.37
CA VAL A 289 -9.15 5.44 6.81
C VAL A 289 -8.05 5.28 7.86
N LEU A 290 -7.75 6.33 8.63
CA LEU A 290 -6.71 6.29 9.66
C LEU A 290 -7.07 5.41 10.87
N ASP A 291 -8.35 5.16 11.13
CA ASP A 291 -8.81 4.26 12.18
C ASP A 291 -8.70 2.77 11.80
N THR A 292 -8.46 2.46 10.52
CA THR A 292 -8.27 1.09 10.02
C THR A 292 -6.81 0.88 9.63
N GLU A 293 -6.08 0.08 10.41
CA GLU A 293 -4.62 -0.14 10.24
C GLU A 293 -4.20 -0.41 8.79
N GLY A 294 -4.90 -1.32 8.09
CA GLY A 294 -4.59 -1.67 6.70
C GLY A 294 -4.75 -0.54 5.68
N THR A 295 -5.71 0.39 5.86
CA THR A 295 -5.90 1.52 4.94
C THR A 295 -5.12 2.76 5.38
N ALA A 296 -4.86 2.93 6.68
CA ALA A 296 -3.94 3.94 7.20
C ALA A 296 -2.55 3.80 6.57
N GLU A 297 -2.03 2.58 6.51
CA GLU A 297 -0.72 2.28 5.95
C GLU A 297 -0.68 2.46 4.42
N GLN A 298 -1.80 2.23 3.72
CA GLN A 298 -1.90 2.56 2.29
C GLN A 298 -1.77 4.07 2.05
N VAL A 299 -2.44 4.90 2.87
CA VAL A 299 -2.34 6.36 2.78
C VAL A 299 -0.92 6.84 3.02
N LEU A 300 -0.24 6.28 4.02
CA LEU A 300 1.14 6.64 4.35
C LEU A 300 2.12 6.19 3.27
N PHE A 301 1.92 4.99 2.71
CA PHE A 301 2.75 4.45 1.64
C PHE A 301 2.68 5.27 0.36
N LEU A 302 1.48 5.70 -0.02
CA LEU A 302 1.22 6.43 -1.25
C LEU A 302 1.45 7.94 -1.11
N ASP A 303 1.81 8.41 0.09
CA ASP A 303 2.04 9.83 0.41
C ASP A 303 0.84 10.75 0.07
N VAL A 304 -0.39 10.19 0.10
CA VAL A 304 -1.61 10.88 -0.36
C VAL A 304 -1.94 12.09 0.50
N LEU A 305 -1.45 12.14 1.74
CA LEU A 305 -1.66 13.27 2.65
C LEU A 305 -0.81 14.48 2.29
N ASP A 306 0.35 14.27 1.68
CA ASP A 306 1.24 15.39 1.36
C ASP A 306 0.84 16.14 0.09
N ASP A 307 0.05 15.51 -0.78
CA ASP A 307 -0.47 16.09 -2.01
C ASP A 307 -1.64 17.05 -1.80
N VAL A 308 -2.30 17.02 -0.64
CA VAL A 308 -3.41 17.94 -0.36
C VAL A 308 -2.86 19.35 -0.11
N GLY A 309 -3.24 20.26 -1.02
CA GLY A 309 -2.90 21.67 -0.94
C GLY A 309 -3.62 22.39 0.22
N LYS A 310 -3.72 23.72 0.14
CA LYS A 310 -4.49 24.51 1.11
C LYS A 310 -6.00 24.48 0.89
N THR A 311 -6.45 23.81 -0.17
CA THR A 311 -7.86 23.72 -0.56
C THR A 311 -8.17 22.31 -1.03
N VAL A 312 -9.30 21.75 -0.62
CA VAL A 312 -9.78 20.44 -1.03
C VAL A 312 -10.63 20.57 -2.31
N ALA A 313 -10.21 19.87 -3.36
CA ALA A 313 -10.99 19.64 -4.56
C ALA A 313 -11.72 18.28 -4.48
N ARG A 314 -12.76 18.10 -5.31
CA ARG A 314 -13.47 16.81 -5.39
C ARG A 314 -12.53 15.66 -5.76
N THR A 315 -11.50 15.94 -6.56
CA THR A 315 -10.47 14.98 -6.99
C THR A 315 -9.60 14.48 -5.85
N ASP A 316 -9.56 15.18 -4.71
CA ASP A 316 -8.74 14.80 -3.56
C ASP A 316 -9.45 13.76 -2.68
N LEU A 317 -10.76 13.57 -2.85
CA LEU A 317 -11.55 12.56 -2.14
C LEU A 317 -11.35 11.16 -2.73
N ASP A 318 -11.23 11.08 -4.06
CA ASP A 318 -11.14 9.79 -4.76
C ASP A 318 -9.95 8.95 -4.23
N PRO A 319 -8.72 9.48 -4.08
CA PRO A 319 -7.56 8.71 -3.59
C PRO A 319 -7.74 8.01 -2.23
N ILE A 320 -8.51 8.59 -1.31
CA ILE A 320 -8.70 8.10 0.07
C ILE A 320 -10.04 7.37 0.26
N THR A 321 -10.70 6.99 -0.82
CA THR A 321 -11.97 6.26 -0.79
C THR A 321 -11.75 4.80 -1.18
N ASP A 322 -12.48 3.88 -0.55
CA ASP A 322 -12.62 2.47 -0.95
C ASP A 322 -14.06 2.30 -1.48
N ASP A 323 -14.25 2.48 -2.79
CA ASP A 323 -15.59 2.55 -3.40
C ASP A 323 -16.26 1.17 -3.53
N ASP A 324 -15.49 0.09 -3.54
CA ASP A 324 -16.00 -1.27 -3.75
C ASP A 324 -15.86 -2.19 -2.54
N SER A 325 -15.35 -1.65 -1.42
CA SER A 325 -15.26 -2.30 -0.10
C SER A 325 -14.42 -3.57 -0.11
N ASP A 326 -13.37 -3.60 -0.92
CA ASP A 326 -12.43 -4.72 -0.97
C ASP A 326 -11.24 -4.56 0.00
N GLY A 327 -11.12 -3.41 0.65
CA GLY A 327 -10.05 -3.06 1.59
C GLY A 327 -8.91 -2.27 0.94
N LEU A 328 -8.99 -1.93 -0.34
CA LEU A 328 -8.04 -1.08 -1.04
C LEU A 328 -8.60 0.33 -1.22
N LEU A 329 -7.75 1.33 -1.02
CA LEU A 329 -8.07 2.69 -1.42
C LEU A 329 -7.92 2.81 -2.94
N ASN A 330 -8.75 3.63 -3.57
CA ASN A 330 -8.70 3.88 -5.02
C ASN A 330 -7.28 4.32 -5.49
N ALA A 331 -6.51 5.01 -4.64
CA ALA A 331 -5.12 5.35 -4.94
C ALA A 331 -4.21 4.12 -5.00
N MET A 332 -4.40 3.18 -4.07
CA MET A 332 -3.66 1.91 -4.05
C MET A 332 -4.04 1.06 -5.25
N GLU A 333 -5.32 1.04 -5.60
CA GLU A 333 -5.76 0.38 -6.82
C GLU A 333 -5.15 1.00 -8.07
N ALA A 334 -5.07 2.33 -8.15
CA ALA A 334 -4.41 3.02 -9.26
C ALA A 334 -2.91 2.64 -9.35
N GLU A 335 -2.19 2.59 -8.23
CA GLU A 335 -0.79 2.15 -8.16
C GLU A 335 -0.63 0.69 -8.63
N LEU A 336 -1.59 -0.17 -8.31
CA LEU A 336 -1.60 -1.58 -8.70
C LEU A 336 -2.23 -1.84 -10.07
N ASN A 337 -2.64 -0.80 -10.80
CA ASN A 337 -3.36 -0.88 -12.08
C ASN A 337 -4.63 -1.78 -11.98
N LEU A 338 -5.33 -1.66 -10.86
CA LEU A 338 -6.63 -2.26 -10.58
C LEU A 338 -7.76 -1.31 -11.03
N ASN A 339 -8.99 -1.83 -11.04
CA ASN A 339 -10.17 -1.04 -11.43
C ASN A 339 -11.01 -0.85 -10.18
N SER A 340 -11.05 0.39 -9.68
CA SER A 340 -11.74 0.81 -8.46
C SER A 340 -13.26 0.71 -8.44
N THR A 341 -13.83 0.14 -9.50
CA THR A 341 -15.25 -0.16 -9.58
C THR A 341 -15.53 -1.65 -9.48
N LYS A 342 -14.50 -2.47 -9.24
CA LYS A 342 -14.59 -3.92 -9.25
C LYS A 342 -13.69 -4.51 -8.16
N ALA A 343 -14.35 -4.79 -7.04
CA ALA A 343 -13.76 -5.37 -5.85
C ALA A 343 -12.87 -6.57 -6.17
N ASP A 344 -11.70 -6.57 -5.53
CA ASP A 344 -10.76 -7.67 -5.50
C ASP A 344 -10.36 -8.07 -4.07
N PRO A 345 -11.27 -8.71 -3.31
CA PRO A 345 -11.05 -9.00 -1.89
C PRO A 345 -9.80 -9.84 -1.61
N ALA A 346 -9.34 -10.64 -2.59
CA ALA A 346 -8.12 -11.43 -2.45
C ALA A 346 -6.86 -10.53 -2.42
N ILE A 347 -6.79 -9.53 -3.30
CA ILE A 347 -5.69 -8.56 -3.29
C ILE A 347 -5.84 -7.60 -2.11
N GLY A 348 -7.07 -7.16 -1.79
CA GLY A 348 -7.32 -6.33 -0.61
C GLY A 348 -6.89 -6.99 0.69
N THR A 349 -7.20 -8.27 0.88
CA THR A 349 -6.73 -9.05 2.04
C THR A 349 -5.20 -9.15 2.07
N LEU A 350 -4.57 -9.44 0.93
CA LEU A 350 -3.11 -9.52 0.82
C LEU A 350 -2.43 -8.20 1.20
N VAL A 351 -2.91 -7.08 0.62
CA VAL A 351 -2.38 -5.73 0.85
C VAL A 351 -2.55 -5.32 2.30
N THR A 352 -3.76 -5.45 2.85
CA THR A 352 -4.04 -5.08 4.25
C THR A 352 -3.27 -5.93 5.26
N THR A 353 -3.03 -7.20 4.96
CA THR A 353 -2.25 -8.09 5.84
C THR A 353 -0.77 -7.70 5.85
N LEU A 354 -0.20 -7.35 4.69
CA LEU A 354 1.19 -6.91 4.58
C LEU A 354 1.44 -5.50 5.11
N ALA A 355 0.39 -4.74 5.36
CA ALA A 355 0.50 -3.36 5.80
C ALA A 355 0.93 -3.19 7.27
N GLN A 356 0.85 -4.24 8.10
CA GLN A 356 0.98 -4.15 9.57
C GLN A 356 2.26 -3.45 10.07
N ASP A 357 3.37 -3.53 9.33
CA ASP A 357 4.64 -2.88 9.65
C ASP A 357 5.09 -1.86 8.58
N GLY A 358 4.14 -1.42 7.73
CA GLY A 358 4.38 -0.62 6.52
C GLY A 358 5.00 -1.45 5.38
N TYR A 359 4.88 -0.95 4.14
CA TYR A 359 5.38 -1.70 2.96
C TYR A 359 6.86 -1.45 2.68
N ASN A 360 7.69 -2.48 2.84
CA ASN A 360 9.04 -2.47 2.30
C ASN A 360 9.07 -2.75 0.79
N ALA A 361 10.21 -2.52 0.13
CA ALA A 361 10.34 -2.69 -1.32
C ALA A 361 10.06 -4.12 -1.80
N THR A 362 10.31 -5.14 -0.97
CA THR A 362 10.05 -6.54 -1.28
C THR A 362 8.55 -6.84 -1.27
N GLU A 363 7.82 -6.32 -0.29
CA GLU A 363 6.35 -6.44 -0.20
C GLU A 363 5.65 -5.73 -1.35
N GLN A 364 6.11 -4.54 -1.73
CA GLN A 364 5.56 -3.81 -2.88
C GLN A 364 5.68 -4.62 -4.17
N GLU A 365 6.85 -5.18 -4.43
CA GLU A 365 7.06 -6.00 -5.62
C GLU A 365 6.24 -7.29 -5.57
N TYR A 366 6.08 -7.87 -4.39
CA TYR A 366 5.24 -9.04 -4.17
C TYR A 366 3.76 -8.76 -4.49
N VAL A 367 3.22 -7.67 -3.96
CA VAL A 367 1.83 -7.23 -4.23
C VAL A 367 1.62 -6.93 -5.70
N ARG A 368 2.55 -6.22 -6.36
CA ARG A 368 2.48 -5.99 -7.81
C ARG A 368 2.44 -7.30 -8.58
N ARG A 369 3.34 -8.23 -8.25
CA ARG A 369 3.38 -9.53 -8.90
C ARG A 369 2.09 -10.32 -8.69
N ALA A 370 1.60 -10.41 -7.46
CA ALA A 370 0.33 -11.08 -7.15
C ALA A 370 -0.84 -10.46 -7.93
N THR A 371 -0.86 -9.13 -8.06
CA THR A 371 -1.84 -8.40 -8.86
C THR A 371 -1.77 -8.75 -10.35
N GLU A 372 -0.57 -8.86 -10.93
CA GLU A 372 -0.40 -9.27 -12.34
C GLU A 372 -0.96 -10.67 -12.60
N LEU A 373 -0.84 -11.59 -11.64
CA LEU A 373 -1.32 -12.96 -11.79
C LEU A 373 -2.86 -13.03 -11.87
N ARG A 374 -3.57 -12.00 -11.41
CA ARG A 374 -5.05 -11.95 -11.41
C ARG A 374 -5.68 -12.26 -12.76
N LYS A 375 -5.03 -11.84 -13.86
CA LYS A 375 -5.55 -12.07 -15.21
C LYS A 375 -5.75 -13.57 -15.52
N TYR A 376 -5.16 -14.44 -14.71
CA TYR A 376 -5.24 -15.89 -14.79
C TYR A 376 -6.17 -16.56 -13.77
N ARG A 377 -6.90 -15.81 -12.94
CA ARG A 377 -7.69 -16.35 -11.80
C ARG A 377 -8.71 -17.45 -12.17
N ASN A 378 -9.15 -17.50 -13.42
CA ASN A 378 -10.13 -18.47 -13.91
C ASN A 378 -9.51 -19.61 -14.75
N GLN A 379 -8.19 -19.80 -14.69
CA GLN A 379 -7.48 -20.85 -15.42
C GLN A 379 -6.78 -21.78 -14.43
N THR A 380 -7.16 -23.06 -14.44
CA THR A 380 -6.74 -24.07 -13.44
C THR A 380 -5.23 -24.31 -13.43
N TYR A 381 -4.59 -24.30 -14.60
CA TYR A 381 -3.15 -24.56 -14.70
C TYR A 381 -2.29 -23.31 -14.60
N GLU A 382 -2.86 -22.11 -14.75
CA GLU A 382 -2.06 -20.89 -14.82
C GLU A 382 -1.60 -20.36 -13.47
N LEU A 383 -0.72 -19.36 -13.55
CA LEU A 383 0.05 -18.79 -12.45
C LEU A 383 -0.78 -18.42 -11.19
N TRP A 384 -2.04 -17.98 -11.31
CA TRP A 384 -2.87 -17.70 -10.14
C TRP A 384 -3.21 -18.95 -9.34
N SER A 385 -3.64 -20.01 -10.02
CA SER A 385 -3.99 -21.29 -9.41
C SER A 385 -2.76 -21.95 -8.80
N GLN A 386 -1.62 -21.84 -9.48
CA GLN A 386 -0.31 -22.25 -8.96
C GLN A 386 0.08 -21.49 -7.68
N ALA A 387 -0.04 -20.16 -7.66
CA ALA A 387 0.27 -19.36 -6.48
C ALA A 387 -0.63 -19.74 -5.30
N LYS A 388 -1.91 -20.05 -5.56
CA LYS A 388 -2.83 -20.54 -4.55
C LYS A 388 -2.46 -21.94 -4.05
N GLN A 389 -2.07 -22.86 -4.93
CA GLN A 389 -1.62 -24.20 -4.56
C GLN A 389 -0.40 -24.16 -3.63
N LEU A 390 0.51 -23.21 -3.88
CA LEU A 390 1.69 -22.96 -3.05
C LEU A 390 1.38 -22.16 -1.75
N GLY A 391 0.13 -21.75 -1.52
CA GLY A 391 -0.26 -20.92 -0.38
C GLY A 391 0.31 -19.49 -0.43
N LEU A 392 0.79 -19.01 -1.58
CA LEU A 392 1.46 -17.71 -1.71
C LEU A 392 0.49 -16.52 -1.63
N LEU A 393 -0.80 -16.72 -1.86
CA LEU A 393 -1.79 -15.64 -1.82
C LEU A 393 -2.47 -15.48 -0.46
N ASP A 394 -2.48 -16.56 0.35
CA ASP A 394 -3.23 -16.64 1.60
C ASP A 394 -2.26 -16.94 2.77
N GLU A 395 -1.77 -18.18 2.88
CA GLU A 395 -1.00 -18.67 4.05
C GLU A 395 0.37 -18.02 4.23
N ALA A 396 1.07 -17.72 3.13
CA ALA A 396 2.44 -17.21 3.18
C ALA A 396 2.53 -15.79 3.77
N VAL A 397 1.42 -15.04 3.73
CA VAL A 397 1.34 -13.65 4.21
C VAL A 397 0.69 -13.53 5.59
N ASP A 398 0.13 -14.60 6.15
CA ASP A 398 -0.43 -14.61 7.51
C ASP A 398 0.59 -14.22 8.60
N ASN A 399 1.89 -14.32 8.31
CA ASN A 399 2.97 -13.89 9.21
C ASN A 399 3.38 -12.41 9.03
N GLY A 400 2.64 -11.64 8.23
CA GLY A 400 2.83 -10.20 8.03
C GLY A 400 4.15 -9.79 7.34
N THR A 401 4.93 -10.74 6.80
CA THR A 401 6.24 -10.44 6.20
C THR A 401 6.49 -11.23 4.93
N VAL A 402 6.86 -10.53 3.85
CA VAL A 402 7.31 -11.18 2.60
C VAL A 402 8.82 -11.35 2.62
N THR A 403 9.28 -12.59 2.40
CA THR A 403 10.70 -12.88 2.23
C THR A 403 11.10 -12.88 0.75
N ASP A 404 12.40 -12.67 0.46
CA ASP A 404 12.95 -12.85 -0.88
C ASP A 404 12.64 -14.23 -1.48
N ARG A 405 12.53 -15.26 -0.64
CA ARG A 405 12.14 -16.60 -1.06
C ARG A 405 10.70 -16.64 -1.58
N LEU A 406 9.74 -16.04 -0.86
CA LEU A 406 8.35 -15.99 -1.29
C LEU A 406 8.21 -15.22 -2.61
N ARG A 407 8.89 -14.07 -2.71
CA ARG A 407 8.96 -13.29 -3.95
C ARG A 407 9.55 -14.11 -5.10
N TRP A 408 10.63 -14.85 -4.85
CA TRP A 408 11.21 -15.74 -5.85
C TRP A 408 10.25 -16.87 -6.24
N GLN A 409 9.52 -17.47 -5.30
CA GLN A 409 8.54 -18.53 -5.62
C GLN A 409 7.37 -18.01 -6.47
N LEU A 410 6.97 -16.74 -6.31
CA LEU A 410 5.90 -16.09 -7.09
C LEU A 410 6.36 -15.57 -8.47
N ALA A 411 7.66 -15.58 -8.75
CA ALA A 411 8.19 -15.29 -10.07
C ALA A 411 8.05 -16.51 -11.01
N ASN A 412 8.06 -16.23 -12.31
CA ASN A 412 8.37 -17.20 -13.37
C ASN A 412 9.65 -16.64 -14.01
N ASN A 413 10.76 -17.37 -13.92
CA ASN A 413 12.07 -16.89 -14.35
C ASN A 413 12.38 -17.22 -15.81
N ASP A 414 11.48 -17.91 -16.50
CA ASP A 414 11.67 -18.39 -17.86
C ASP A 414 10.44 -18.03 -18.75
N SER A 415 10.01 -18.92 -19.65
CA SER A 415 8.85 -18.67 -20.51
C SER A 415 7.83 -19.81 -20.53
N ASP A 416 7.94 -20.76 -19.61
CA ASP A 416 7.13 -21.99 -19.66
C ASP A 416 5.76 -21.85 -18.96
N ARG A 417 5.49 -20.75 -18.26
CA ARG A 417 4.23 -20.49 -17.53
C ARG A 417 4.08 -21.27 -16.22
N LEU A 418 5.16 -21.83 -15.65
CA LEU A 418 5.21 -22.30 -14.27
C LEU A 418 5.81 -21.25 -13.33
N LEU A 419 5.32 -21.19 -12.10
CA LEU A 419 5.98 -20.44 -11.05
C LEU A 419 7.22 -21.19 -10.57
N ASN A 420 8.29 -20.46 -10.24
CA ASN A 420 9.53 -21.05 -9.71
C ASN A 420 9.27 -21.97 -8.51
N GLY A 421 8.25 -21.64 -7.69
CA GLY A 421 7.80 -22.49 -6.58
C GLY A 421 7.25 -23.84 -7.04
N ILE A 422 6.41 -23.86 -8.08
CA ILE A 422 5.86 -25.09 -8.67
C ILE A 422 6.98 -25.90 -9.29
N GLU A 423 7.87 -25.26 -10.04
CA GLU A 423 9.01 -25.94 -10.67
C GLU A 423 9.92 -26.60 -9.63
N THR A 424 10.14 -25.93 -8.49
CA THR A 424 10.90 -26.51 -7.37
C THR A 424 10.21 -27.73 -6.75
N GLU A 425 8.88 -27.69 -6.58
CA GLU A 425 8.11 -28.83 -6.05
C GLU A 425 8.05 -29.99 -7.06
N PHE A 426 7.92 -29.67 -8.34
CA PHE A 426 7.90 -30.63 -9.44
C PHE A 426 9.28 -31.27 -9.65
N GLY A 427 10.34 -30.50 -9.42
CA GLY A 427 11.74 -30.88 -9.60
C GLY A 427 12.33 -30.42 -10.93
N SER A 428 11.67 -29.52 -11.67
CA SER A 428 12.23 -28.84 -12.84
C SER A 428 13.16 -27.68 -12.44
N ASN A 429 13.88 -27.12 -13.41
CA ASN A 429 14.79 -26.00 -13.23
C ASN A 429 14.10 -24.67 -13.59
N PRO A 430 13.92 -23.75 -12.63
CA PRO A 430 13.21 -22.48 -12.86
C PRO A 430 13.76 -21.53 -13.91
N ASN A 431 14.90 -21.84 -14.51
CA ASN A 431 15.53 -21.01 -15.53
C ASN A 431 15.61 -21.72 -16.88
N ALA A 432 14.86 -22.81 -17.08
CA ALA A 432 14.87 -23.61 -18.29
C ALA A 432 13.45 -24.09 -18.63
N THR A 433 12.95 -23.66 -19.78
CA THR A 433 11.58 -23.98 -20.23
C THR A 433 11.32 -25.44 -20.52
N ASP A 434 12.36 -26.19 -20.84
CA ASP A 434 12.35 -27.65 -20.92
C ASP A 434 13.60 -28.13 -20.18
N THR A 435 13.40 -28.57 -18.94
CA THR A 435 14.50 -28.97 -18.07
C THR A 435 15.19 -30.24 -18.57
N SER A 436 14.47 -31.13 -19.23
CA SER A 436 14.97 -32.44 -19.65
C SER A 436 15.58 -32.44 -21.06
N GLY A 437 15.23 -31.45 -21.89
CA GLY A 437 15.64 -31.36 -23.29
C GLY A 437 14.90 -32.34 -24.21
N ASP A 438 13.73 -32.85 -23.81
CA ASP A 438 12.91 -33.78 -24.60
C ASP A 438 11.93 -33.09 -25.55
N GLY A 439 11.87 -31.77 -25.49
CA GLY A 439 11.03 -30.91 -26.30
C GLY A 439 9.64 -30.67 -25.74
N TYR A 440 9.29 -31.21 -24.58
CA TYR A 440 8.11 -30.82 -23.83
C TYR A 440 8.49 -29.70 -22.85
N ALA A 441 7.79 -28.58 -22.93
CA ALA A 441 7.95 -27.56 -21.90
C ALA A 441 7.45 -28.10 -20.55
N ASP A 442 8.10 -27.70 -19.45
CA ASP A 442 7.88 -28.30 -18.13
C ASP A 442 6.42 -28.15 -17.66
N HIS A 443 5.76 -27.05 -18.02
CA HIS A 443 4.33 -26.84 -17.78
C HIS A 443 3.41 -27.90 -18.41
N LEU A 444 3.73 -28.41 -19.60
CA LEU A 444 2.94 -29.46 -20.25
C LEU A 444 3.11 -30.80 -19.52
N LEU A 445 4.32 -31.06 -19.01
CA LEU A 445 4.61 -32.22 -18.17
C LEU A 445 3.86 -32.14 -16.83
N TRP A 446 3.97 -31.00 -16.13
CA TRP A 446 3.36 -30.79 -14.82
C TRP A 446 1.82 -30.78 -14.84
N GLY A 447 1.20 -30.12 -15.81
CA GLY A 447 -0.25 -29.98 -15.88
C GLY A 447 -0.91 -31.08 -16.72
N PRO A 448 -1.20 -30.81 -18.02
CA PRO A 448 -1.97 -31.71 -18.87
C PRO A 448 -1.50 -33.17 -18.87
N MET A 449 -0.19 -33.44 -18.93
CA MET A 449 0.29 -34.83 -19.03
C MET A 449 0.14 -35.61 -17.72
N GLN A 450 0.37 -34.98 -16.55
CA GLN A 450 0.07 -35.61 -15.27
C GLN A 450 -1.42 -35.86 -15.09
N ASP A 451 -2.28 -34.90 -15.48
CA ASP A 451 -3.73 -35.03 -15.38
C ASP A 451 -4.30 -36.09 -16.33
N LEU A 452 -3.64 -36.32 -17.48
CA LEU A 452 -3.90 -37.48 -18.34
C LEU A 452 -3.43 -38.82 -17.72
N GLY A 453 -2.83 -38.81 -16.53
CA GLY A 453 -2.33 -39.99 -15.84
C GLY A 453 -1.05 -40.55 -16.44
N LEU A 454 -0.32 -39.76 -17.23
CA LEU A 454 0.99 -40.15 -17.75
C LEU A 454 2.01 -40.04 -16.62
N THR A 455 2.85 -41.06 -16.48
CA THR A 455 4.08 -40.91 -15.70
C THR A 455 4.98 -39.96 -16.49
N VAL A 456 5.48 -38.90 -15.86
CA VAL A 456 6.40 -37.91 -16.46
C VAL A 456 7.59 -37.70 -15.54
N SER A 457 8.68 -37.15 -16.06
CA SER A 457 9.86 -36.78 -15.27
C SER A 457 10.37 -35.43 -15.76
N PRO A 458 10.48 -34.38 -14.91
CA PRO A 458 10.98 -33.08 -15.35
C PRO A 458 12.47 -33.08 -15.69
N THR A 459 13.23 -34.04 -15.16
CA THR A 459 14.71 -34.06 -15.28
C THR A 459 15.23 -35.20 -16.15
N ALA A 460 14.34 -36.03 -16.70
CA ALA A 460 14.73 -37.14 -17.55
C ALA A 460 13.90 -37.08 -18.82
N VAL A 461 14.55 -37.35 -19.95
CA VAL A 461 13.94 -37.26 -21.27
C VAL A 461 12.71 -38.16 -21.35
N ASN A 462 11.56 -37.62 -21.72
CA ASN A 462 10.32 -38.37 -21.90
C ASN A 462 10.07 -38.63 -23.38
N VAL A 463 9.93 -39.91 -23.75
CA VAL A 463 9.56 -40.31 -25.12
C VAL A 463 8.28 -41.12 -25.05
N PHE A 464 7.20 -40.61 -25.62
CA PHE A 464 5.91 -41.29 -25.64
C PHE A 464 5.64 -41.88 -27.02
N VAL A 465 5.26 -43.14 -27.05
CA VAL A 465 4.96 -43.89 -28.27
C VAL A 465 3.55 -44.44 -28.20
N GLU A 466 2.68 -43.98 -29.08
CA GLU A 466 1.39 -44.61 -29.35
C GLU A 466 1.61 -45.84 -30.24
N VAL A 467 1.02 -46.97 -29.88
CA VAL A 467 1.12 -48.22 -30.64
C VAL A 467 -0.26 -48.67 -31.08
N ASP A 468 -0.45 -48.75 -32.39
CA ASP A 468 -1.66 -49.24 -33.04
C ASP A 468 -1.36 -50.50 -33.88
N LEU A 469 -2.42 -51.21 -34.23
CA LEU A 469 -2.35 -52.50 -34.93
C LEU A 469 -3.25 -52.48 -36.16
N ALA A 470 -2.70 -52.91 -37.30
CA ALA A 470 -3.54 -53.27 -38.43
C ALA A 470 -4.35 -54.54 -38.14
N GLU A 471 -5.45 -54.72 -38.87
CA GLU A 471 -6.31 -55.90 -38.73
C GLU A 471 -5.52 -57.22 -38.80
N GLY A 472 -5.69 -58.08 -37.79
CA GLY A 472 -5.05 -59.39 -37.73
C GLY A 472 -3.55 -59.37 -37.37
N VAL A 473 -2.99 -58.23 -36.98
CA VAL A 473 -1.63 -58.12 -36.45
C VAL A 473 -1.62 -58.32 -34.94
N ARG A 474 -0.58 -59.00 -34.43
CA ARG A 474 -0.41 -59.21 -32.98
C ARG A 474 0.32 -58.02 -32.36
N ALA A 475 -0.17 -57.53 -31.22
CA ALA A 475 0.53 -56.53 -30.42
C ALA A 475 1.93 -56.99 -29.96
N PRO A 476 2.90 -56.08 -29.78
CA PRO A 476 4.15 -56.40 -29.09
C PRO A 476 3.85 -56.93 -27.70
N SER A 477 4.58 -57.95 -27.27
CA SER A 477 4.55 -58.38 -25.88
C SER A 477 5.24 -57.37 -24.98
N ASP A 478 4.84 -57.31 -23.70
CA ASP A 478 5.49 -56.46 -22.71
C ASP A 478 6.99 -56.73 -22.59
N THR A 479 7.45 -57.96 -22.84
CA THR A 479 8.88 -58.29 -22.82
C THR A 479 9.64 -57.53 -23.89
N GLN A 480 9.04 -57.34 -25.07
CA GLN A 480 9.65 -56.61 -26.18
C GLN A 480 9.67 -55.13 -25.89
N LEU A 481 8.55 -54.56 -25.46
CA LEU A 481 8.46 -53.15 -25.08
C LEU A 481 9.44 -52.84 -23.95
N ARG A 482 9.50 -53.67 -22.90
CA ARG A 482 10.48 -53.52 -21.81
C ARG A 482 11.93 -53.62 -22.27
N ALA A 483 12.22 -54.40 -23.31
CA ALA A 483 13.58 -54.48 -23.86
C ALA A 483 13.99 -53.15 -24.50
N VAL A 484 13.10 -52.52 -25.28
CA VAL A 484 13.33 -51.18 -25.83
C VAL A 484 13.42 -50.13 -24.72
N GLN A 485 12.51 -50.15 -23.75
CA GLN A 485 12.57 -49.23 -22.60
C GLN A 485 13.87 -49.35 -21.82
N LYS A 486 14.34 -50.58 -21.59
CA LYS A 486 15.61 -50.82 -20.87
C LYS A 486 16.81 -50.31 -21.66
N LEU A 487 16.82 -50.50 -22.99
CA LEU A 487 17.86 -49.98 -23.87
C LEU A 487 18.02 -48.46 -23.66
N PHE A 488 16.95 -47.70 -23.84
CA PHE A 488 16.95 -46.25 -23.66
C PHE A 488 17.15 -45.78 -22.21
N ALA A 489 16.77 -46.57 -21.22
CA ALA A 489 16.96 -46.19 -19.82
C ALA A 489 18.40 -46.42 -19.30
N THR A 490 19.21 -47.25 -19.98
CA THR A 490 20.50 -47.73 -19.41
C THR A 490 21.73 -47.50 -20.27
N GLU A 491 21.59 -47.36 -21.58
CA GLU A 491 22.73 -47.12 -22.48
C GLU A 491 23.11 -45.66 -22.74
N PRO A 492 22.23 -44.64 -22.60
CA PRO A 492 22.66 -43.27 -22.83
C PRO A 492 23.85 -42.89 -21.93
N PRO A 493 24.78 -42.07 -22.43
CA PRO A 493 25.86 -41.52 -21.62
C PRO A 493 25.35 -40.72 -20.40
N ASP A 494 26.14 -40.66 -19.33
CA ASP A 494 25.81 -39.90 -18.10
C ASP A 494 25.45 -38.43 -18.37
N SER A 495 26.00 -37.82 -19.43
CA SER A 495 25.71 -36.44 -19.82
C SER A 495 24.30 -36.22 -20.35
N ILE A 496 23.63 -37.29 -20.80
CA ILE A 496 22.24 -37.28 -21.27
C ILE A 496 21.33 -37.85 -20.18
N GLY A 497 21.81 -38.85 -19.43
CA GLY A 497 21.02 -39.53 -18.42
C GLY A 497 19.98 -40.48 -19.02
N PRO A 498 19.13 -41.09 -18.18
CA PRO A 498 18.17 -42.10 -18.64
C PRO A 498 17.06 -41.49 -19.49
N ILE A 499 16.73 -42.15 -20.60
CA ILE A 499 15.59 -41.79 -21.46
C ILE A 499 14.40 -42.68 -21.11
N GLN A 500 13.28 -42.06 -20.73
CA GLN A 500 12.05 -42.74 -20.33
C GLN A 500 11.11 -42.94 -21.52
N VAL A 501 11.31 -44.04 -22.24
CA VAL A 501 10.40 -44.46 -23.31
C VAL A 501 9.14 -45.09 -22.71
N ARG A 502 7.96 -44.63 -23.13
CA ARG A 502 6.66 -45.13 -22.65
C ARG A 502 5.78 -45.48 -23.83
N PHE A 503 5.40 -46.75 -23.91
CA PHE A 503 4.51 -47.25 -24.94
C PHE A 503 3.07 -47.26 -24.42
N ARG A 504 2.14 -46.76 -25.24
CA ARG A 504 0.70 -46.87 -25.01
C ARG A 504 0.07 -47.63 -26.17
N VAL A 505 -0.41 -48.84 -25.92
CA VAL A 505 -1.08 -49.65 -26.95
C VAL A 505 -2.55 -49.24 -27.00
N CYS A 506 -2.93 -48.54 -28.06
CA CYS A 506 -4.31 -48.24 -28.37
C CYS A 506 -4.83 -49.41 -29.20
N HIS A 507 -5.80 -50.17 -28.69
CA HIS A 507 -6.36 -51.32 -29.42
C HIS A 507 -7.31 -50.86 -30.54
N THR A 508 -6.92 -49.86 -31.32
CA THR A 508 -7.68 -49.38 -32.46
C THR A 508 -7.23 -50.17 -33.69
N GLU A 509 -8.16 -50.91 -34.30
CA GLU A 509 -7.88 -51.65 -35.53
C GLU A 509 -7.76 -50.65 -36.68
N GLN A 510 -6.54 -50.50 -37.18
CA GLN A 510 -6.23 -49.64 -38.31
C GLN A 510 -6.28 -50.43 -39.64
N THR A 511 -6.43 -49.69 -40.74
CA THR A 511 -6.29 -50.29 -42.07
C THR A 511 -4.82 -50.71 -42.25
N ASP A 512 -4.61 -51.89 -42.84
CA ASP A 512 -3.27 -52.34 -43.23
C ASP A 512 -2.69 -51.42 -44.31
N VAL A 513 -1.40 -51.09 -44.21
CA VAL A 513 -0.72 -50.15 -45.14
C VAL A 513 0.42 -50.85 -45.86
N ALA A 514 0.61 -50.52 -47.15
CA ALA A 514 1.70 -51.10 -47.94
C ALA A 514 3.00 -50.28 -47.89
N ASP A 515 2.90 -49.00 -47.50
CA ASP A 515 3.96 -47.99 -47.47
C ASP A 515 3.65 -46.93 -46.40
N PRO A 516 4.62 -46.33 -45.69
CA PRO A 516 4.36 -45.27 -44.70
C PRO A 516 3.62 -44.06 -45.26
N GLU A 517 3.82 -43.72 -46.54
CA GLU A 517 3.11 -42.63 -47.22
C GLU A 517 1.59 -42.89 -47.30
N GLU A 518 1.13 -44.13 -47.29
CA GLU A 518 -0.31 -44.46 -47.26
C GLU A 518 -0.97 -44.13 -45.91
N MET A 519 -0.17 -43.96 -44.86
CA MET A 519 -0.64 -43.50 -43.57
C MET A 519 -1.10 -42.03 -43.61
N ILE A 520 -0.59 -41.26 -44.58
CA ILE A 520 -1.03 -39.89 -44.85
C ILE A 520 -2.48 -39.91 -45.36
N GLY A 521 -3.39 -39.38 -44.55
CA GLY A 521 -4.83 -39.31 -44.85
C GLY A 521 -5.66 -40.35 -44.09
N GLN A 522 -5.70 -41.60 -44.56
CA GLN A 522 -6.67 -42.60 -44.05
C GLN A 522 -6.48 -42.98 -42.58
N THR A 523 -5.23 -43.06 -42.12
CA THR A 523 -4.88 -43.41 -40.73
C THR A 523 -4.87 -42.15 -39.86
N ALA A 524 -4.39 -41.02 -40.40
CA ALA A 524 -4.36 -39.74 -39.69
C ALA A 524 -5.76 -39.23 -39.31
N ASP A 525 -6.75 -39.36 -40.19
CA ASP A 525 -8.12 -38.91 -39.95
C ASP A 525 -8.86 -39.71 -38.85
N LYS A 526 -8.30 -40.85 -38.42
CA LYS A 526 -8.91 -41.77 -37.44
C LYS A 526 -8.23 -41.78 -36.07
N ARG A 527 -7.14 -41.02 -35.89
CA ARG A 527 -6.39 -40.97 -34.62
C ARG A 527 -7.06 -40.02 -33.64
N ASN A 528 -7.24 -40.48 -32.39
CA ASN A 528 -7.68 -39.64 -31.28
C ASN A 528 -6.51 -38.90 -30.59
N ILE A 529 -5.28 -39.45 -30.64
CA ILE A 529 -4.07 -38.92 -29.97
C ILE A 529 -3.36 -37.82 -30.78
N THR A 530 -4.04 -37.16 -31.72
CA THR A 530 -3.43 -36.05 -32.48
C THR A 530 -3.14 -34.87 -31.56
N GLY A 531 -1.91 -34.36 -31.58
CA GLY A 531 -1.54 -33.15 -30.86
C GLY A 531 -0.98 -33.33 -29.44
N LEU A 532 -0.72 -34.57 -28.98
CA LEU A 532 -0.04 -34.85 -27.70
C LEU A 532 1.50 -34.97 -27.78
N GLY A 533 2.06 -34.83 -28.99
CA GLY A 533 3.48 -34.97 -29.26
C GLY A 533 3.99 -36.42 -29.26
N PHE A 534 3.11 -37.42 -29.25
CA PHE A 534 3.53 -38.82 -29.23
C PHE A 534 4.08 -39.25 -30.60
N HIS A 535 5.11 -40.09 -30.59
CA HIS A 535 5.53 -40.84 -31.77
C HIS A 535 4.52 -41.94 -32.06
N TYR A 536 4.22 -42.19 -33.33
CA TYR A 536 3.23 -43.19 -33.72
C TYR A 536 3.88 -44.45 -34.27
N LEU A 537 3.53 -45.62 -33.76
CA LEU A 537 3.95 -46.92 -34.24
C LEU A 537 2.73 -47.71 -34.73
N LEU A 538 2.69 -48.02 -36.02
CA LEU A 538 1.74 -48.97 -36.59
C LEU A 538 2.42 -50.30 -36.87
N LEU A 539 1.82 -51.39 -36.42
CA LEU A 539 2.20 -52.74 -36.85
C LEU A 539 1.28 -53.21 -37.98
N SER A 540 1.85 -53.53 -39.13
CA SER A 540 1.11 -53.77 -40.37
C SER A 540 1.59 -55.02 -41.11
N ASN A 541 0.69 -55.91 -41.56
CA ASN A 541 1.04 -57.08 -42.36
C ASN A 541 1.23 -56.74 -43.86
N GLY A 542 0.85 -55.53 -44.26
CA GLY A 542 0.72 -55.08 -45.64
C GLY A 542 2.00 -54.53 -46.25
N LEU A 543 3.01 -54.21 -45.44
CA LEU A 543 4.30 -53.71 -45.93
C LEU A 543 4.82 -54.65 -47.01
N THR A 544 5.04 -54.10 -48.21
CA THR A 544 5.25 -54.89 -49.43
C THR A 544 6.42 -55.86 -49.23
N ALA A 545 6.10 -57.13 -48.98
CA ALA A 545 7.03 -58.13 -48.48
C ALA A 545 8.27 -58.27 -49.38
N GLY A 546 9.44 -57.90 -48.85
CA GLY A 546 10.74 -58.11 -49.49
C GLY A 546 11.63 -56.88 -49.68
N GLN A 547 11.24 -55.67 -49.25
CA GLN A 547 12.09 -54.49 -49.35
C GLN A 547 12.61 -53.94 -48.01
N THR A 548 11.85 -53.97 -46.91
CA THR A 548 12.29 -53.56 -45.56
C THR A 548 11.54 -54.31 -44.45
N LEU A 549 12.09 -54.38 -43.22
CA LEU A 549 11.45 -54.98 -42.02
C LEU A 549 10.68 -53.95 -41.18
N GLY A 550 10.92 -52.68 -41.45
CA GLY A 550 10.28 -51.50 -40.88
C GLY A 550 10.57 -50.31 -41.78
N ALA A 551 9.84 -49.22 -41.58
CA ALA A 551 10.06 -47.97 -42.26
C ALA A 551 9.58 -46.82 -41.37
N THR A 552 10.33 -45.72 -41.36
CA THR A 552 10.01 -44.51 -40.61
C THR A 552 9.74 -43.35 -41.56
N LEU A 553 8.71 -42.56 -41.26
CA LEU A 553 8.37 -41.32 -41.92
C LEU A 553 8.35 -40.18 -40.90
N THR A 554 9.34 -39.29 -40.98
CA THR A 554 9.38 -38.04 -40.19
C THR A 554 9.05 -36.84 -41.07
N LEU A 555 7.94 -36.16 -40.76
CA LEU A 555 7.57 -34.90 -41.40
C LEU A 555 7.73 -33.73 -40.39
N PRO A 556 8.35 -32.60 -40.77
CA PRO A 556 8.47 -31.43 -39.90
C PRO A 556 7.10 -30.91 -39.44
N ALA A 557 6.94 -30.64 -38.15
CA ALA A 557 5.68 -30.15 -37.58
C ALA A 557 5.24 -28.77 -38.12
N ASN A 558 6.18 -28.00 -38.68
CA ASN A 558 5.93 -26.67 -39.24
C ASN A 558 5.35 -26.69 -40.67
N ASN A 559 5.23 -27.85 -41.31
CA ASN A 559 4.59 -27.95 -42.61
C ASN A 559 3.07 -27.96 -42.42
N THR A 560 2.39 -26.83 -42.71
CA THR A 560 0.94 -26.69 -42.55
C THR A 560 0.12 -27.69 -43.36
N GLN A 561 0.69 -28.29 -44.40
CA GLN A 561 0.05 -29.36 -45.17
C GLN A 561 -0.03 -30.68 -44.37
N TYR A 562 0.85 -30.86 -43.39
CA TYR A 562 1.07 -32.12 -42.67
C TYR A 562 1.24 -31.91 -41.16
N ALA A 563 0.68 -30.83 -40.62
CA ALA A 563 0.89 -30.43 -39.21
C ALA A 563 0.40 -31.48 -38.19
N ASP A 564 -0.43 -32.42 -38.62
CA ASP A 564 -0.96 -33.52 -37.80
C ASP A 564 -0.22 -34.85 -38.04
N LEU A 565 0.79 -34.88 -38.93
CA LEU A 565 1.48 -36.08 -39.41
C LEU A 565 2.92 -36.18 -38.90
N THR A 566 3.13 -35.94 -37.63
CA THR A 566 4.47 -35.73 -37.09
C THR A 566 4.97 -37.02 -36.40
N SER A 567 6.03 -37.62 -36.97
CA SER A 567 6.77 -38.81 -36.47
C SER A 567 6.05 -40.17 -36.47
N TRP A 568 6.17 -40.90 -37.59
CA TRP A 568 5.46 -42.17 -37.84
C TRP A 568 6.45 -43.32 -38.09
N MET A 569 6.18 -44.47 -37.49
CA MET A 569 6.89 -45.73 -37.68
C MET A 569 5.90 -46.78 -38.17
N VAL A 570 6.28 -47.56 -39.16
CA VAL A 570 5.59 -48.79 -39.55
C VAL A 570 6.54 -49.95 -39.39
N VAL A 571 6.11 -50.99 -38.69
CA VAL A 571 6.88 -52.23 -38.56
C VAL A 571 6.06 -53.39 -39.11
N ASP A 572 6.70 -54.27 -39.88
CA ASP A 572 6.03 -55.40 -40.54
C ASP A 572 5.50 -56.38 -39.48
N GLY A 573 4.21 -56.64 -39.42
CA GLY A 573 3.60 -57.61 -38.51
C GLY A 573 4.06 -59.06 -38.76
N THR A 574 4.62 -59.37 -39.94
CA THR A 574 5.10 -60.72 -40.28
C THR A 574 6.43 -61.06 -39.60
N ILE A 575 7.26 -60.09 -39.21
CA ILE A 575 8.45 -60.36 -38.39
C ILE A 575 8.03 -60.95 -37.04
N TRP A 576 6.78 -60.75 -36.58
CA TRP A 576 6.29 -61.35 -35.33
C TRP A 576 6.04 -62.85 -35.45
N ARG A 577 5.99 -63.37 -36.69
CA ARG A 577 5.83 -64.80 -36.98
C ARG A 577 7.17 -65.53 -37.16
N THR A 578 8.24 -64.80 -37.45
CA THR A 578 9.51 -65.38 -37.95
C THR A 578 10.76 -64.95 -37.18
N GLY A 579 10.75 -63.80 -36.49
CA GLY A 579 11.86 -63.29 -35.69
C GLY A 579 11.79 -63.68 -34.21
N SER A 580 12.92 -63.59 -33.50
CA SER A 580 12.93 -63.69 -32.02
C SER A 580 12.37 -62.41 -31.38
N GLU A 581 11.79 -62.49 -30.17
CA GLU A 581 11.29 -61.30 -29.45
C GLU A 581 12.34 -60.18 -29.36
N ARG A 582 13.61 -60.54 -29.20
CA ARG A 582 14.71 -59.57 -29.14
C ARG A 582 15.00 -58.91 -30.50
N SER A 583 14.94 -59.67 -31.60
CA SER A 583 15.03 -59.11 -32.95
C SER A 583 13.89 -58.15 -33.25
N GLN A 584 12.69 -58.49 -32.78
CA GLN A 584 11.48 -57.67 -32.95
C GLN A 584 11.58 -56.35 -32.16
N ALA A 585 12.07 -56.42 -30.91
CA ALA A 585 12.40 -55.22 -30.14
C ALA A 585 13.49 -54.37 -30.82
N GLY A 586 14.46 -55.02 -31.50
CA GLY A 586 15.51 -54.32 -32.24
C GLY A 586 14.99 -53.52 -33.41
N THR A 587 14.03 -54.09 -34.16
CA THR A 587 13.33 -53.34 -35.22
C THR A 587 12.56 -52.15 -34.66
N ILE A 588 11.81 -52.31 -33.56
CA ILE A 588 11.13 -51.17 -32.92
C ILE A 588 12.14 -50.09 -32.47
N ALA A 589 13.25 -50.49 -31.86
CA ALA A 589 14.28 -49.56 -31.43
C ALA A 589 14.93 -48.82 -32.61
N HIS A 590 15.22 -49.52 -33.71
CA HIS A 590 15.76 -48.95 -34.94
C HIS A 590 14.83 -47.86 -35.51
N GLU A 591 13.55 -48.18 -35.71
CA GLU A 591 12.58 -47.20 -36.21
C GLU A 591 12.37 -46.04 -35.23
N LEU A 592 12.36 -46.31 -33.92
CA LEU A 592 12.31 -45.25 -32.91
C LEU A 592 13.54 -44.34 -33.02
N GLY A 593 14.73 -44.89 -33.26
CA GLY A 593 15.95 -44.10 -33.50
C GLY A 593 15.79 -43.09 -34.64
N HIS A 594 15.10 -43.48 -35.72
CA HIS A 594 14.76 -42.57 -36.80
C HIS A 594 13.82 -41.44 -36.37
N THR A 595 12.76 -41.77 -35.64
CA THR A 595 11.82 -40.76 -35.14
C THR A 595 12.44 -39.76 -34.15
N LEU A 596 13.53 -40.17 -33.48
CA LEU A 596 14.33 -39.34 -32.58
C LEU A 596 15.41 -38.53 -33.33
N GLY A 597 15.47 -38.61 -34.66
CA GLY A 597 16.26 -37.74 -35.53
C GLY A 597 17.51 -38.35 -36.15
N ILE A 598 17.75 -39.66 -36.01
CA ILE A 598 18.84 -40.34 -36.72
C ILE A 598 18.39 -40.68 -38.14
N ASP A 599 19.11 -40.28 -39.16
CA ASP A 599 18.82 -40.68 -40.54
C ASP A 599 20.13 -40.97 -41.30
N ALA A 600 20.00 -41.51 -42.51
CA ALA A 600 21.14 -41.83 -43.37
C ALA A 600 21.99 -40.60 -43.77
N THR A 601 21.49 -39.38 -43.57
CA THR A 601 22.24 -38.14 -43.79
C THR A 601 23.08 -37.74 -42.58
N ALA A 602 22.67 -38.16 -41.37
CA ALA A 602 23.41 -37.92 -40.14
C ALA A 602 24.74 -38.70 -40.12
N TYR A 603 24.73 -39.95 -40.59
CA TYR A 603 25.94 -40.76 -40.71
C TYR A 603 25.79 -41.88 -41.74
N ALA A 604 26.85 -42.12 -42.55
CA ALA A 604 26.82 -43.08 -43.67
C ALA A 604 26.64 -44.55 -43.25
N GLY A 605 26.82 -44.88 -41.97
CA GLY A 605 26.59 -46.22 -41.43
C GLY A 605 25.13 -46.50 -41.03
N VAL A 606 24.28 -45.47 -40.94
CA VAL A 606 22.84 -45.61 -40.70
C VAL A 606 22.19 -46.21 -41.94
N ASP A 607 21.33 -47.21 -41.77
CA ASP A 607 20.63 -47.95 -42.84
C ASP A 607 21.55 -48.50 -43.93
N SER A 608 22.78 -48.80 -43.56
CA SER A 608 23.83 -49.17 -44.50
C SER A 608 24.53 -50.45 -44.09
N ARG A 609 25.06 -51.14 -45.10
CA ARG A 609 26.02 -52.24 -44.93
C ARG A 609 27.44 -51.82 -45.28
N ASP A 610 27.64 -50.56 -45.66
CA ASP A 610 28.93 -50.06 -46.11
C ASP A 610 29.92 -49.89 -44.95
N ILE A 611 29.42 -49.58 -43.75
CA ILE A 611 30.23 -49.46 -42.53
C ILE A 611 30.12 -50.76 -41.71
N PRO A 612 31.24 -51.44 -41.41
CA PRO A 612 31.25 -52.64 -40.56
C PRO A 612 30.66 -52.39 -39.16
N ALA A 613 30.02 -53.41 -38.57
CA ALA A 613 29.38 -53.31 -37.26
C ALA A 613 30.36 -53.13 -36.09
N ASP A 614 31.65 -53.44 -36.28
CA ASP A 614 32.72 -53.17 -35.31
C ASP A 614 33.25 -51.72 -35.40
N GLU A 615 32.96 -51.01 -36.48
CA GLU A 615 33.23 -49.58 -36.62
C GLU A 615 32.05 -48.72 -36.17
N TYR A 616 30.81 -49.13 -36.50
CA TYR A 616 29.59 -48.47 -36.04
C TYR A 616 28.68 -49.50 -35.36
N GLU A 617 28.93 -49.69 -34.06
CA GLU A 617 28.18 -50.63 -33.23
C GLU A 617 26.84 -50.04 -32.81
N SER A 618 25.87 -50.09 -33.72
CA SER A 618 24.54 -49.55 -33.51
C SER A 618 23.47 -50.43 -34.16
N ILE A 619 22.30 -50.48 -33.55
CA ILE A 619 21.08 -51.05 -34.14
C ILE A 619 20.68 -50.34 -35.44
N MET A 620 21.18 -49.12 -35.67
CA MET A 620 20.99 -48.37 -36.92
C MET A 620 21.81 -48.91 -38.10
N ASN A 621 22.75 -49.83 -37.87
CA ASN A 621 23.62 -50.42 -38.89
C ASN A 621 23.10 -51.79 -39.36
N TYR A 622 22.90 -51.99 -40.68
CA TYR A 622 22.40 -53.27 -41.23
C TYR A 622 23.38 -54.45 -41.15
N ASN A 623 24.63 -54.20 -40.77
CA ASN A 623 25.59 -55.25 -40.42
C ASN A 623 25.43 -55.75 -38.97
N LYS A 624 24.72 -55.02 -38.10
CA LYS A 624 24.42 -55.42 -36.72
C LYS A 624 23.19 -56.34 -36.72
N GLN A 625 23.23 -57.41 -35.92
CA GLN A 625 22.06 -58.28 -35.77
C GLN A 625 21.00 -57.54 -34.96
N PRO A 626 19.72 -57.53 -35.37
CA PRO A 626 18.67 -56.84 -34.61
C PRO A 626 18.48 -57.37 -33.18
N SER A 627 18.94 -58.59 -32.89
CA SER A 627 18.98 -59.12 -31.53
C SER A 627 20.00 -58.43 -30.63
N ASP A 628 20.99 -57.73 -31.17
CA ASP A 628 22.03 -57.06 -30.40
C ASP A 628 21.60 -55.61 -30.14
N LEU A 629 20.55 -55.46 -29.32
CA LEU A 629 19.97 -54.18 -28.87
C LEU A 629 21.04 -53.27 -28.27
N THR A 630 21.57 -52.35 -29.06
CA THR A 630 22.48 -51.31 -28.60
C THR A 630 22.51 -50.14 -29.57
N PHE A 631 22.71 -48.93 -29.07
CA PHE A 631 23.05 -47.77 -29.89
C PHE A 631 24.51 -47.40 -29.67
N SER A 632 25.15 -46.82 -30.70
CA SER A 632 26.53 -46.37 -30.58
C SER A 632 26.61 -45.20 -29.61
N THR A 633 27.46 -45.32 -28.61
CA THR A 633 27.78 -44.27 -27.62
C THR A 633 29.14 -43.61 -27.89
N THR A 634 29.81 -43.97 -29.00
CA THR A 634 31.19 -43.59 -29.27
C THR A 634 31.42 -43.20 -30.72
N ALA A 635 32.65 -42.75 -31.04
CA ALA A 635 33.06 -42.44 -32.40
C ALA A 635 32.98 -43.69 -33.32
N PRO A 636 32.73 -43.52 -34.63
CA PRO A 636 32.68 -42.25 -35.37
C PRO A 636 31.35 -41.49 -35.26
N PHE A 637 30.29 -42.12 -34.74
CA PHE A 637 28.97 -41.50 -34.60
C PHE A 637 28.29 -41.97 -33.31
N ASN A 638 27.96 -41.01 -32.45
CA ASN A 638 27.28 -41.22 -31.17
C ASN A 638 25.78 -40.95 -31.36
N ASP A 639 24.99 -42.02 -31.36
CA ASP A 639 23.56 -41.99 -31.64
C ASP A 639 22.79 -41.16 -30.62
N TYR A 640 23.08 -41.35 -29.33
CA TYR A 640 22.37 -40.64 -28.26
C TYR A 640 22.67 -39.14 -28.26
N GLU A 641 23.93 -38.77 -28.49
CA GLU A 641 24.31 -37.36 -28.61
C GLU A 641 23.66 -36.70 -29.83
N HIS A 642 23.53 -37.44 -30.94
CA HIS A 642 22.78 -36.95 -32.09
C HIS A 642 21.29 -36.78 -31.79
N MET A 643 20.64 -37.76 -31.14
CA MET A 643 19.24 -37.64 -30.71
C MET A 643 19.03 -36.43 -29.79
N ALA A 644 19.92 -36.22 -28.80
CA ALA A 644 19.85 -35.07 -27.91
C ALA A 644 20.01 -33.74 -28.66
N ASN A 645 20.91 -33.68 -29.64
CA ASN A 645 21.07 -32.51 -30.52
C ASN A 645 19.84 -32.26 -31.42
N GLN A 646 19.02 -33.27 -31.65
CA GLN A 646 17.72 -33.17 -32.33
C GLN A 646 16.54 -33.01 -31.35
N THR A 647 16.83 -32.77 -30.06
CA THR A 647 15.81 -32.65 -28.99
C THR A 647 14.85 -33.84 -29.02
N PHE A 648 15.42 -35.04 -29.21
CA PHE A 648 14.70 -36.31 -29.29
C PHE A 648 13.53 -36.30 -30.30
N GLY A 649 13.70 -35.58 -31.42
CA GLY A 649 12.72 -35.54 -32.49
C GLY A 649 11.53 -34.62 -32.22
N SER A 650 11.59 -33.74 -31.22
CA SER A 650 10.49 -32.82 -30.87
C SER A 650 10.06 -31.89 -32.01
N GLN A 651 10.96 -31.57 -32.95
CA GLN A 651 10.62 -30.87 -34.20
C GLN A 651 9.62 -31.62 -35.08
N PHE A 652 9.45 -32.93 -34.84
CA PHE A 652 8.48 -33.83 -35.44
C PHE A 652 7.37 -34.19 -34.46
N GLN A 653 7.10 -33.38 -33.43
CA GLN A 653 6.00 -33.58 -32.50
C GLN A 653 5.03 -32.40 -32.60
N ASN A 654 3.74 -32.68 -32.62
CA ASN A 654 2.67 -31.69 -32.51
C ASN A 654 2.11 -31.74 -31.09
N GLN A 655 2.26 -30.66 -30.32
CA GLN A 655 1.82 -30.54 -28.92
C GLN A 655 0.58 -29.64 -28.75
N ARG A 656 -0.12 -29.30 -29.85
CA ARG A 656 -1.26 -28.36 -29.82
C ARG A 656 -2.41 -28.80 -28.92
N ALA A 657 -2.65 -30.10 -28.78
CA ALA A 657 -3.72 -30.58 -27.91
C ALA A 657 -3.34 -30.40 -26.43
N LEU A 658 -2.07 -30.59 -26.05
CA LEU A 658 -1.60 -30.29 -24.69
C LEU A 658 -1.72 -28.80 -24.38
N GLU A 659 -1.33 -27.94 -25.31
CA GLU A 659 -1.50 -26.48 -25.19
C GLU A 659 -2.98 -26.09 -25.07
N ALA A 660 -3.86 -26.71 -25.85
CA ALA A 660 -5.30 -26.48 -25.76
C ALA A 660 -5.87 -26.96 -24.40
N MET A 661 -5.40 -28.09 -23.87
CA MET A 661 -5.76 -28.55 -22.52
C MET A 661 -5.29 -27.56 -21.46
N TRP A 662 -4.08 -27.02 -21.63
CA TRP A 662 -3.57 -25.97 -20.75
C TRP A 662 -4.48 -24.74 -20.77
N GLU A 663 -4.76 -24.19 -21.96
CA GLU A 663 -5.62 -23.02 -22.15
C GLU A 663 -7.05 -23.23 -21.61
N ASN A 664 -7.58 -24.45 -21.74
CA ASN A 664 -8.89 -24.83 -21.22
C ASN A 664 -8.88 -25.14 -19.72
N GLY A 665 -7.71 -25.26 -19.08
CA GLY A 665 -7.56 -25.57 -17.66
C GLY A 665 -8.05 -26.97 -17.28
N SER A 666 -8.07 -27.91 -18.23
CA SER A 666 -8.47 -29.31 -17.98
C SER A 666 -7.91 -30.25 -19.04
N ALA A 667 -7.51 -31.45 -18.61
CA ALA A 667 -7.14 -32.53 -19.51
C ALA A 667 -8.40 -33.17 -20.15
N ASP A 668 -8.32 -33.54 -21.44
CA ASP A 668 -9.32 -34.39 -22.09
C ASP A 668 -8.87 -35.84 -22.00
N GLU A 669 -9.40 -36.58 -21.04
CA GLU A 669 -9.07 -38.01 -20.86
C GLU A 669 -9.35 -38.86 -22.11
N ASN A 670 -10.28 -38.43 -22.98
CA ASN A 670 -10.58 -39.13 -24.23
C ASN A 670 -9.52 -38.90 -25.31
N ALA A 671 -8.57 -38.00 -25.08
CA ALA A 671 -7.43 -37.82 -25.98
C ALA A 671 -6.49 -39.02 -25.95
N LEU A 672 -6.60 -39.92 -24.97
CA LEU A 672 -5.71 -41.06 -24.77
C LEU A 672 -6.32 -42.38 -25.27
N CYS A 673 -6.31 -42.60 -26.59
CA CYS A 673 -7.01 -43.67 -27.29
C CYS A 673 -8.55 -43.52 -27.17
#